data_AF-A0A419E470-F1
#
_entry.id   AF-A0A419E470-F1
#
_cell.length_a   1.000
_cell.length_b   1.000
_cell.length_c   1.000
_cell.angle_alpha   90.00
_cell.angle_beta   90.00
_cell.angle_gamma   90.00
#
_symmetry.space_group_name_H-M   'P 1'
#
loop_
_entity.id
_entity.type
_entity.pdbx_description
1 polymer ?
#
loop_
_entity_poly.entity_id
_entity_poly.type
_entity_poly.pdbx_seq_one_letter_code
_entity_poly.pdbx_strand_id
1 'polypeptide(L)'
;MTDGLAIFARRLGEVSPRWFLRLILILASLLTFWLAVHLGSGGVLFVFWRRTLLVFAVAGLALVFLILAYLLDREKFFNLAENLLEKSVNFRAIRVPLLIFAILLFAFILLGPLSQTFQPLPSRFLLIFIASIFLTFTLSQKPFSHSWPSFLLSFILLSSLYQLITNYQLLSSSPFSRGWSEGTRYYHASLLLSERYYGLSLPPFYQDLSRYIVEAVPLLLPQPSLWLERLWEFLLTFILPALTSALVLCRVASAKQNRALWLALFLWGTLYLLQGPVYFYLLLAAIPILAFYHPQKPLPSILALLAASFWAGISRVNWIPIPAMLAIALYLLETPFKKNLFRYLAPPALYALLGLVTAYAARQWYFSISAISPEMFNAAFWQQLLWYRLFPSALQPLGILPAGLLMTAPLILLMWTHLRQNHWHWIRVSGLVSMLLVLLVGGFIVSAKIGGGSNLHNLDGYLTLSLAIGLTLLTDRFSPDREADSSPRAFSPLTISLAILALTFFTVSPAFPSLPARDRHENALASLQQLVDETVAADGQVLFISQRHLLTFGYITGVPLVPEYDNIALMEFAMSNYRPLIDQFHADIAAHKYALIIAPTPPGQLQTRDDPFAEENNAWAKRVSIPMLREYKIIAEFPEGDFVVLAPDE
;
A
#
# COMPACT_ATOMS: atom_id res chain seq x y z
N MET A 1 22.56 -26.12 4.00
CA MET A 1 21.62 -25.78 5.09
C MET A 1 21.99 -24.40 5.63
N THR A 2 21.00 -23.53 5.81
CA THR A 2 21.09 -22.07 5.58
C THR A 2 21.23 -21.23 6.86
N ASP A 3 22.43 -21.04 7.43
CA ASP A 3 22.66 -20.29 8.70
C ASP A 3 22.40 -18.76 8.65
N GLY A 4 21.59 -18.27 7.72
CA GLY A 4 21.33 -16.83 7.53
C GLY A 4 20.74 -16.15 8.75
N LEU A 5 19.87 -16.83 9.52
CA LEU A 5 19.32 -16.27 10.76
C LEU A 5 20.37 -16.17 11.87
N ALA A 6 21.30 -17.13 11.94
CA ALA A 6 22.38 -17.09 12.93
C ALA A 6 23.37 -15.95 12.64
N ILE A 7 23.65 -15.68 11.36
CA ILE A 7 24.46 -14.52 10.97
C ILE A 7 23.71 -13.22 11.28
N PHE A 8 22.44 -13.10 10.89
CA PHE A 8 21.64 -11.91 11.18
C PHE A 8 21.55 -11.65 12.70
N ALA A 9 21.32 -12.69 13.50
CA ALA A 9 21.28 -12.59 14.97
C ALA A 9 22.61 -12.09 15.56
N ARG A 10 23.75 -12.57 15.06
CA ARG A 10 25.08 -12.06 15.46
C ARG A 10 25.27 -10.60 15.08
N ARG A 11 24.77 -10.19 13.91
CA ARG A 11 24.86 -8.80 13.43
C ARG A 11 23.92 -7.86 14.18
N LEU A 12 22.79 -8.31 14.71
CA LEU A 12 21.92 -7.47 15.56
C LEU A 12 22.65 -6.98 16.82
N GLY A 13 23.61 -7.78 17.32
CA GLY A 13 24.39 -7.47 18.52
C GLY A 13 23.57 -7.53 19.81
N GLU A 14 24.23 -7.21 20.92
CA GLU A 14 23.58 -7.02 22.21
C GLU A 14 23.60 -5.53 22.57
N VAL A 15 22.54 -5.09 23.26
CA VAL A 15 22.34 -3.70 23.64
C VAL A 15 22.32 -3.63 25.16
N SER A 16 23.06 -2.68 25.74
CA SER A 16 23.02 -2.50 27.19
C SER A 16 21.63 -2.05 27.64
N PRO A 17 21.12 -2.56 28.78
CA PRO A 17 19.79 -2.14 29.27
C PRO A 17 19.69 -0.62 29.49
N ARG A 18 20.80 0.03 29.85
CA ARG A 18 20.91 1.49 29.94
C ARG A 18 20.63 2.17 28.61
N TRP A 19 21.25 1.72 27.52
CA TRP A 19 21.01 2.29 26.19
C TRP A 19 19.54 2.12 25.77
N PHE A 20 18.96 0.95 26.02
CA PHE A 20 17.56 0.66 25.67
C PHE A 20 16.57 1.56 26.42
N LEU A 21 16.74 1.75 27.73
CA LEU A 21 15.89 2.67 28.51
C LEU A 21 16.01 4.11 28.01
N ARG A 22 17.23 4.56 27.71
CA ARG A 22 17.47 5.89 27.15
C ARG A 22 16.76 6.05 25.81
N LEU A 23 16.84 5.06 24.92
CA LEU A 23 16.12 5.08 23.65
C LEU A 23 14.61 5.21 23.87
N ILE A 24 14.01 4.39 24.75
CA ILE A 24 12.58 4.45 25.05
C ILE A 24 12.18 5.84 25.55
N LEU A 25 12.92 6.42 26.49
CA LEU A 25 12.58 7.72 27.06
C LEU A 25 12.76 8.86 26.04
N ILE A 26 13.78 8.79 25.18
CA ILE A 26 13.96 9.74 24.08
C ILE A 26 12.80 9.63 23.09
N LEU A 27 12.42 8.41 22.69
CA LEU A 27 11.27 8.20 21.80
C LEU A 27 9.96 8.66 22.43
N ALA A 28 9.74 8.37 23.72
CA ALA A 28 8.58 8.84 24.47
C ALA A 28 8.52 10.38 24.50
N SER A 29 9.67 11.03 24.73
CA SER A 29 9.81 12.49 24.67
C SER A 29 9.45 13.05 23.29
N LEU A 30 10.02 12.49 22.22
CA LEU A 30 9.76 12.95 20.85
C LEU A 30 8.28 12.76 20.45
N LEU A 31 7.68 11.61 20.78
CA LEU A 31 6.29 11.32 20.44
C LEU A 31 5.30 12.18 21.23
N THR A 32 5.57 12.40 22.52
CA THR A 32 4.73 13.29 23.34
C THR A 32 4.87 14.75 22.93
N PHE A 33 6.08 15.19 22.58
CA PHE A 33 6.28 16.52 22.01
C PHE A 33 5.56 16.69 20.68
N TRP A 34 5.63 15.69 19.79
CA TRP A 34 4.91 15.70 18.52
C TRP A 34 3.38 15.77 18.72
N LEU A 35 2.85 15.04 19.69
CA LEU A 35 1.45 15.14 20.10
C LEU A 35 1.12 16.55 20.61
N ALA A 36 1.97 17.17 21.44
CA ALA A 36 1.77 18.53 21.93
C ALA A 36 1.71 19.55 20.77
N VAL A 37 2.63 19.45 19.81
CA VAL A 37 2.64 20.30 18.60
C VAL A 37 1.34 20.14 17.81
N HIS A 38 0.89 18.90 17.60
CA HIS A 38 -0.38 18.64 16.91
C HIS A 38 -1.60 19.20 17.66
N LEU A 39 -1.64 19.04 18.99
CA LEU A 39 -2.70 19.62 19.80
C LEU A 39 -2.71 21.16 19.73
N GLY A 40 -1.55 21.78 19.54
CA GLY A 40 -1.38 23.23 19.41
C GLY A 40 -1.66 23.82 18.02
N SER A 41 -1.66 23.01 16.94
CA SER A 41 -1.75 23.51 15.56
C SER A 41 -3.16 23.93 15.12
N GLY A 42 -4.21 23.61 15.88
CA GLY A 42 -5.61 23.87 15.47
C GLY A 42 -6.17 25.24 15.86
N GLY A 43 -5.37 26.31 15.78
CA GLY A 43 -5.83 27.69 15.94
C GLY A 43 -6.06 28.17 17.38
N VAL A 44 -5.56 29.39 17.66
CA VAL A 44 -5.64 30.20 18.89
C VAL A 44 -5.59 29.43 20.21
N LEU A 45 -4.38 29.04 20.61
CA LEU A 45 -4.04 28.59 21.98
C LEU A 45 -4.64 29.53 23.07
N PHE A 46 -4.81 30.81 22.79
CA PHE A 46 -5.32 31.75 23.79
C PHE A 46 -6.84 31.77 24.01
N VAL A 47 -7.66 31.17 23.13
CA VAL A 47 -9.14 31.19 23.28
C VAL A 47 -9.65 30.05 24.17
N PHE A 48 -8.92 28.94 24.26
CA PHE A 48 -9.31 27.77 25.05
C PHE A 48 -8.22 27.39 26.06
N TRP A 49 -8.25 28.03 27.24
CA TRP A 49 -7.26 27.81 28.30
C TRP A 49 -7.06 26.33 28.66
N ARG A 50 -8.12 25.50 28.62
CA ARG A 50 -8.04 24.04 28.87
C ARG A 50 -7.16 23.32 27.84
N ARG A 51 -7.30 23.67 26.56
CA ARG A 51 -6.49 23.10 25.46
C ARG A 51 -5.03 23.49 25.62
N THR A 52 -4.78 24.73 26.02
CA THR A 52 -3.42 25.25 26.22
C THR A 52 -2.74 24.66 27.44
N LEU A 53 -3.44 24.51 28.56
CA LEU A 53 -2.94 23.74 29.70
C LEU A 53 -2.62 22.29 29.31
N LEU A 54 -3.47 21.66 28.49
CA LEU A 54 -3.20 20.32 28.00
C LEU A 54 -1.94 20.26 27.13
N VAL A 55 -1.74 21.22 26.20
CA VAL A 55 -0.51 21.30 25.39
C VAL A 55 0.72 21.46 26.27
N PHE A 56 0.71 22.39 27.23
CA PHE A 56 1.84 22.59 28.15
C PHE A 56 2.07 21.39 29.07
N ALA A 57 1.02 20.72 29.53
CA ALA A 57 1.15 19.50 30.33
C ALA A 57 1.79 18.36 29.53
N VAL A 58 1.37 18.14 28.28
CA VAL A 58 1.93 17.12 27.39
C VAL A 58 3.38 17.47 26.99
N ALA A 59 3.68 18.74 26.71
CA ALA A 59 5.05 19.19 26.46
C ALA A 59 5.95 19.07 27.70
N GLY A 60 5.41 19.37 28.90
CA GLY A 60 6.10 19.17 30.17
C GLY A 60 6.44 17.70 30.41
N LEU A 61 5.52 16.78 30.09
CA LEU A 61 5.78 15.34 30.15
C LEU A 61 6.91 14.92 29.19
N ALA A 62 6.97 15.49 28.00
CA ALA A 62 8.07 15.25 27.06
C ALA A 62 9.42 15.66 27.66
N LEU A 63 9.48 16.82 28.33
CA LEU A 63 10.68 17.29 29.02
C LEU A 63 11.07 16.37 30.19
N VAL A 64 10.09 15.89 30.97
CA VAL A 64 10.33 14.92 32.05
C VAL A 64 10.98 13.65 31.50
N PHE A 65 10.47 13.09 30.40
CA PHE A 65 11.11 11.92 29.79
C PHE A 65 12.54 12.18 29.34
N LEU A 66 12.83 13.36 28.78
CA LEU A 66 14.19 13.73 28.38
C LEU A 66 15.13 13.89 29.58
N ILE A 67 14.66 14.49 30.68
CA ILE A 67 15.40 14.60 31.94
C ILE A 67 15.68 13.22 32.50
N LEU A 68 14.68 12.32 32.54
CA LEU A 68 14.87 10.95 32.98
C LEU A 68 15.90 10.21 32.11
N ALA A 69 15.88 10.41 30.79
CA ALA A 69 16.85 9.83 29.87
C ALA A 69 18.28 10.30 30.15
N TYR A 70 18.45 11.58 30.51
CA TYR A 70 19.73 12.14 30.94
C TYR A 70 20.16 11.59 32.30
N LEU A 71 19.24 11.46 33.26
CA LEU A 71 19.53 10.92 34.59
C LEU A 71 19.96 9.45 34.59
N LEU A 72 19.57 8.66 33.58
CA LEU A 72 20.04 7.28 33.41
C LEU A 72 21.55 7.13 33.18
N ASP A 73 22.26 8.22 32.86
CA ASP A 73 23.73 8.20 32.83
C ASP A 73 24.35 8.20 34.24
N ARG A 74 23.56 8.51 35.28
CA ARG A 74 23.99 8.41 36.68
C ARG A 74 23.76 6.98 37.18
N GLU A 75 24.83 6.30 37.61
CA GLU A 75 24.78 4.90 38.04
C GLU A 75 23.74 4.63 39.13
N LYS A 76 23.67 5.50 40.15
CA LYS A 76 22.68 5.37 41.24
C LYS A 76 21.24 5.35 40.73
N PHE A 77 20.94 6.19 39.73
CA PHE A 77 19.61 6.30 39.15
C PHE A 77 19.31 5.11 38.23
N PHE A 78 20.29 4.68 37.42
CA PHE A 78 20.15 3.47 36.60
C PHE A 78 19.88 2.23 37.46
N ASN A 79 20.66 2.02 38.54
CA ASN A 79 20.48 0.87 39.43
C ASN A 79 19.11 0.90 40.13
N LEU A 80 18.60 2.09 40.48
CA LEU A 80 17.24 2.23 41.02
C LEU A 80 16.19 1.82 39.99
N ALA A 81 16.29 2.32 38.75
CA ALA A 81 15.36 2.02 37.68
C ALA A 81 15.36 0.53 37.31
N GLU A 82 16.56 -0.06 37.17
CA GLU A 82 16.73 -1.49 36.90
C GLU A 82 16.10 -2.36 38.00
N ASN A 83 16.39 -2.06 39.27
CA ASN A 83 15.80 -2.79 40.41
C ASN A 83 14.26 -2.72 40.46
N LEU A 84 13.67 -1.57 40.11
CA LEU A 84 12.21 -1.42 40.05
C LEU A 84 11.60 -2.27 38.92
N LEU A 85 12.25 -2.30 37.77
CA LEU A 85 11.81 -3.07 36.61
C LEU A 85 11.95 -4.57 36.85
N GLU A 86 13.06 -5.02 37.44
CA GLU A 86 13.27 -6.45 37.74
C GLU A 86 12.27 -7.01 38.75
N LYS A 87 11.91 -6.23 39.79
CA LYS A 87 10.89 -6.63 40.78
C LYS A 87 9.50 -6.82 40.16
N SER A 88 9.22 -6.16 39.04
CA SER A 88 7.90 -6.16 38.38
C SER A 88 7.65 -7.40 37.50
N VAL A 89 8.68 -8.21 37.19
CA VAL A 89 8.65 -9.22 36.13
C VAL A 89 8.24 -10.63 36.61
N ASN A 90 7.99 -10.87 37.90
CA ASN A 90 7.97 -12.25 38.45
C ASN A 90 6.63 -13.03 38.39
N PHE A 91 5.56 -12.51 37.75
CA PHE A 91 4.24 -13.19 37.74
C PHE A 91 3.98 -14.00 36.47
N ARG A 92 4.56 -15.20 36.33
CA ARG A 92 4.37 -16.06 35.14
C ARG A 92 2.90 -16.45 34.86
N ALA A 93 2.11 -16.68 35.91
CA ALA A 93 0.72 -17.14 35.77
C ALA A 93 -0.23 -16.10 35.15
N ILE A 94 0.07 -14.80 35.29
CA ILE A 94 -0.83 -13.71 34.84
C ILE A 94 -0.44 -13.21 33.43
N ARG A 95 0.73 -13.58 32.90
CA ARG A 95 1.25 -13.05 31.62
C ARG A 95 0.37 -13.34 30.42
N VAL A 96 -0.15 -14.56 30.29
CA VAL A 96 -1.01 -14.94 29.15
C VAL A 96 -2.37 -14.21 29.22
N PRO A 97 -3.10 -14.21 30.36
CA PRO A 97 -4.28 -13.36 30.52
C PRO A 97 -4.01 -11.88 30.23
N LEU A 98 -2.89 -11.35 30.73
CA LEU A 98 -2.51 -9.94 30.54
C LEU A 98 -2.19 -9.61 29.08
N LEU A 99 -1.54 -10.54 28.37
CA LEU A 99 -1.29 -10.45 26.93
C LEU A 99 -2.60 -10.41 26.14
N ILE A 100 -3.50 -11.34 26.43
CA ILE A 100 -4.83 -11.40 25.78
C ILE A 100 -5.59 -10.11 26.07
N PHE A 101 -5.62 -9.68 27.33
CA PHE A 101 -6.27 -8.43 27.73
C PHE A 101 -5.69 -7.22 26.99
N ALA A 102 -4.37 -7.11 26.85
CA ALA A 102 -3.74 -6.00 26.13
C ALA A 102 -4.07 -6.00 24.63
N ILE A 103 -4.09 -7.16 23.99
CA ILE A 103 -4.47 -7.30 22.58
C ILE A 103 -5.96 -6.93 22.39
N LEU A 104 -6.84 -7.41 23.27
CA LEU A 104 -8.26 -7.10 23.22
C LEU A 104 -8.54 -5.62 23.52
N LEU A 105 -7.85 -5.02 24.50
CA LEU A 105 -7.94 -3.60 24.82
C LEU A 105 -7.45 -2.75 23.64
N PHE A 106 -6.34 -3.13 23.01
CA PHE A 106 -5.81 -2.48 21.82
C PHE A 106 -6.84 -2.53 20.67
N ALA A 107 -7.45 -3.69 20.42
CA ALA A 107 -8.49 -3.82 19.41
C ALA A 107 -9.76 -3.02 19.76
N PHE A 108 -10.17 -3.03 21.03
CA PHE A 108 -11.32 -2.27 21.52
C PHE A 108 -11.12 -0.76 21.36
N ILE A 109 -9.92 -0.24 21.63
CA ILE A 109 -9.61 1.19 21.42
C ILE A 109 -9.74 1.55 19.94
N LEU A 110 -9.27 0.69 19.03
CA LEU A 110 -9.27 0.97 17.59
C LEU A 110 -10.64 0.78 16.91
N LEU A 111 -11.44 -0.18 17.39
CA LEU A 111 -12.77 -0.47 16.82
C LEU A 111 -13.90 0.27 17.55
N GLY A 112 -13.63 0.78 18.76
CA GLY A 112 -14.62 1.43 19.60
C GLY A 112 -14.75 2.94 19.37
N PRO A 113 -15.58 3.62 20.19
CA PRO A 113 -15.79 5.07 20.11
C PRO A 113 -14.51 5.89 20.33
N LEU A 114 -13.52 5.32 21.02
CA LEU A 114 -12.24 5.97 21.29
C LEU A 114 -11.35 6.11 20.04
N SER A 115 -11.66 5.43 18.94
CA SER A 115 -10.93 5.52 17.68
C SER A 115 -10.81 6.96 17.17
N GLN A 116 -11.83 7.79 17.41
CA GLN A 116 -11.81 9.22 17.06
C GLN A 116 -10.69 10.00 17.75
N THR A 117 -10.38 9.68 19.00
CA THR A 117 -9.26 10.28 19.76
C THR A 117 -7.90 9.92 19.16
N PHE A 118 -7.82 8.75 18.52
CA PHE A 118 -6.62 8.24 17.88
C PHE A 118 -6.64 8.44 16.35
N GLN A 119 -7.33 9.45 15.81
CA GLN A 119 -7.22 9.80 14.39
C GLN A 119 -5.88 10.46 14.01
N PRO A 120 -5.32 11.37 14.82
CA PRO A 120 -4.02 11.96 14.51
C PRO A 120 -2.91 10.92 14.43
N LEU A 121 -1.99 11.06 13.48
CA LEU A 121 -0.84 10.16 13.36
C LEU A 121 0.02 10.08 14.65
N PRO A 122 0.30 11.20 15.37
CA PRO A 122 1.05 11.13 16.63
C PRO A 122 0.39 10.23 17.69
N SER A 123 -0.94 10.29 17.83
CA SER A 123 -1.64 9.52 18.84
C SER A 123 -1.69 8.03 18.49
N ARG A 124 -1.87 7.68 17.21
CA ARG A 124 -1.79 6.28 16.73
C ARG A 124 -0.42 5.67 16.99
N PHE A 125 0.63 6.41 16.64
CA PHE A 125 1.99 5.95 16.82
C PHE A 125 2.33 5.79 18.31
N LEU A 126 1.90 6.74 19.15
CA LEU A 126 2.05 6.66 20.60
C LEU A 126 1.29 5.46 21.19
N LEU A 127 0.09 5.17 20.71
CA LEU A 127 -0.68 3.99 21.13
C LEU A 127 0.07 2.69 20.85
N ILE A 128 0.57 2.51 19.62
CA ILE A 128 1.39 1.35 19.24
C ILE A 128 2.65 1.28 20.10
N PHE A 129 3.33 2.42 20.31
CA PHE A 129 4.54 2.50 21.12
C PHE A 129 4.32 2.08 22.58
N ILE A 130 3.29 2.62 23.25
CA ILE A 130 2.95 2.27 24.64
C ILE A 130 2.54 0.81 24.74
N ALA A 131 1.68 0.34 23.83
CA ALA A 131 1.27 -1.06 23.78
C ALA A 131 2.46 -2.01 23.54
N SER A 132 3.46 -1.58 22.76
CA SER A 132 4.68 -2.35 22.50
C SER A 132 5.57 -2.45 23.74
N ILE A 133 5.72 -1.37 24.51
CA ILE A 133 6.43 -1.41 25.79
C ILE A 133 5.74 -2.40 26.73
N PHE A 134 4.42 -2.32 26.85
CA PHE A 134 3.65 -3.24 27.69
C PHE A 134 3.83 -4.70 27.27
N LEU A 135 3.73 -4.98 25.96
CA LEU A 135 3.92 -6.30 25.38
C LEU A 135 5.36 -6.82 25.54
N THR A 136 6.35 -5.92 25.55
CA THR A 136 7.75 -6.28 25.80
C THR A 136 7.93 -6.93 27.17
N PHE A 137 7.28 -6.37 28.20
CA PHE A 137 7.36 -6.86 29.57
C PHE A 137 6.64 -8.21 29.77
N THR A 138 5.58 -8.49 29.00
CA THR A 138 4.90 -9.78 29.05
C THR A 138 5.70 -10.88 28.33
N LEU A 139 6.32 -10.55 27.19
CA LEU A 139 7.09 -11.49 26.36
C LEU A 139 8.49 -11.80 26.91
N SER A 140 9.13 -10.86 27.59
CA SER A 140 10.51 -11.04 28.07
C SER A 140 10.56 -12.03 29.25
N GLN A 141 11.14 -13.21 29.02
CA GLN A 141 11.37 -14.24 30.05
C GLN A 141 12.74 -14.10 30.75
N LYS A 142 13.58 -13.18 30.27
CA LYS A 142 15.00 -13.00 30.61
C LYS A 142 15.23 -11.69 31.38
N PRO A 143 16.40 -11.49 32.02
CA PRO A 143 16.77 -10.19 32.58
C PRO A 143 16.63 -9.06 31.56
N PHE A 144 16.47 -7.85 32.08
CA PHE A 144 16.12 -6.63 31.34
C PHE A 144 17.05 -6.34 30.13
N SER A 145 18.26 -6.92 30.10
CA SER A 145 19.21 -6.91 28.98
C SER A 145 18.70 -7.45 27.64
N HIS A 146 17.66 -8.31 27.62
CA HIS A 146 17.08 -8.84 26.39
C HIS A 146 15.80 -8.12 25.93
N SER A 147 15.47 -6.97 26.52
CA SER A 147 14.20 -6.28 26.25
C SER A 147 14.16 -5.57 24.89
N TRP A 148 15.31 -5.19 24.31
CA TRP A 148 15.35 -4.49 23.02
C TRP A 148 14.82 -5.33 21.84
N PRO A 149 15.30 -6.56 21.59
CA PRO A 149 14.74 -7.41 20.55
C PRO A 149 13.27 -7.77 20.79
N SER A 150 12.88 -8.00 22.05
CA SER A 150 11.48 -8.23 22.44
C SER A 150 10.60 -7.03 22.09
N PHE A 151 11.07 -5.81 22.37
CA PHE A 151 10.37 -4.57 22.02
C PHE A 151 10.21 -4.40 20.52
N LEU A 152 11.26 -4.66 19.74
CA LEU A 152 11.18 -4.61 18.29
C LEU A 152 10.15 -5.61 17.74
N LEU A 153 10.14 -6.85 18.25
CA LEU A 153 9.15 -7.86 17.87
C LEU A 153 7.73 -7.43 18.27
N SER A 154 7.54 -6.93 19.51
CA SER A 154 6.25 -6.40 19.97
C SER A 154 5.74 -5.27 19.07
N PHE A 155 6.63 -4.37 18.66
CA PHE A 155 6.31 -3.23 17.82
C PHE A 155 5.87 -3.65 16.42
N ILE A 156 6.58 -4.61 15.79
CA ILE A 156 6.21 -5.17 14.49
C ILE A 156 4.87 -5.95 14.59
N LEU A 157 4.68 -6.74 15.64
CA LEU A 157 3.44 -7.49 15.85
C LEU A 157 2.23 -6.57 15.99
N LEU A 158 2.33 -5.54 16.82
CA LEU A 158 1.25 -4.58 17.02
C LEU A 158 1.01 -3.71 15.78
N SER A 159 2.05 -3.36 15.03
CA SER A 159 1.91 -2.67 13.74
C SER A 159 1.19 -3.54 12.70
N SER A 160 1.48 -4.85 12.67
CA SER A 160 0.79 -5.81 11.80
C SER A 160 -0.68 -5.98 12.21
N LEU A 161 -0.94 -6.09 13.51
CA LEU A 161 -2.30 -6.16 14.03
C LEU A 161 -3.08 -4.86 13.74
N TYR A 162 -2.44 -3.70 13.89
CA TYR A 162 -3.02 -2.41 13.54
C TYR A 162 -3.47 -2.36 12.08
N GLN A 163 -2.63 -2.83 11.15
CA GLN A 163 -2.99 -2.92 9.73
C GLN A 163 -4.22 -3.79 9.50
N LEU A 164 -4.28 -4.98 10.11
CA LEU A 164 -5.41 -5.88 9.95
C LEU A 164 -6.71 -5.26 10.48
N ILE A 165 -6.66 -4.66 11.67
CA ILE A 165 -7.84 -4.06 12.32
C ILE A 165 -8.35 -2.85 11.53
N THR A 166 -7.46 -1.94 11.11
CA THR A 166 -7.86 -0.71 10.41
C THR A 166 -8.35 -0.95 8.98
N ASN A 167 -7.96 -2.06 8.36
CA ASN A 167 -8.48 -2.48 7.05
C ASN A 167 -9.72 -3.38 7.16
N TYR A 168 -10.19 -3.75 8.35
CA TYR A 168 -11.41 -4.55 8.52
C TYR A 168 -12.64 -3.89 7.88
N GLN A 169 -12.71 -2.55 7.91
CA GLN A 169 -13.76 -1.76 7.27
C GLN A 169 -13.90 -1.99 5.76
N LEU A 170 -12.87 -2.55 5.10
CA LEU A 170 -12.96 -2.93 3.69
C LEU A 170 -14.03 -4.02 3.47
N LEU A 171 -14.35 -4.80 4.52
CA LEU A 171 -15.36 -5.86 4.53
C LEU A 171 -16.79 -5.34 4.83
N SER A 172 -17.16 -4.19 4.26
CA SER A 172 -18.50 -3.61 4.44
C SER A 172 -19.58 -4.45 3.74
N SER A 173 -20.77 -4.51 4.35
CA SER A 173 -21.98 -5.07 3.73
C SER A 173 -22.82 -4.05 2.96
N SER A 174 -22.44 -2.76 2.96
CA SER A 174 -23.17 -1.72 2.22
C SER A 174 -23.26 -2.06 0.72
N PRO A 175 -24.43 -1.88 0.07
CA PRO A 175 -24.58 -2.16 -1.37
C PRO A 175 -23.85 -1.12 -2.23
N PHE A 176 -23.62 0.09 -1.72
CA PHE A 176 -22.99 1.17 -2.46
C PHE A 176 -21.46 1.08 -2.42
N SER A 177 -20.83 1.73 -3.40
CA SER A 177 -19.38 1.86 -3.51
C SER A 177 -18.81 2.65 -2.32
N ARG A 178 -17.71 2.16 -1.73
CA ARG A 178 -17.02 2.79 -0.57
C ARG A 178 -16.15 3.98 -0.95
N GLY A 179 -15.94 4.18 -2.24
CA GLY A 179 -15.11 5.24 -2.77
C GLY A 179 -15.26 5.30 -4.29
N TRP A 180 -14.64 6.31 -4.88
CA TRP A 180 -14.88 6.69 -6.28
C TRP A 180 -14.64 5.56 -7.30
N SER A 181 -13.69 4.64 -7.04
CA SER A 181 -13.30 3.61 -8.00
C SER A 181 -13.76 2.18 -7.65
N GLU A 182 -14.28 1.91 -6.44
CA GLU A 182 -14.52 0.52 -6.01
C GLU A 182 -15.53 -0.18 -6.92
N GLY A 183 -16.75 0.37 -7.03
CA GLY A 183 -17.80 -0.20 -7.86
C GLY A 183 -17.39 -0.36 -9.33
N THR A 184 -16.72 0.65 -9.90
CA THR A 184 -16.24 0.61 -11.28
C THR A 184 -15.20 -0.49 -11.51
N ARG A 185 -14.33 -0.79 -10.52
CA ARG A 185 -13.35 -1.89 -10.64
C ARG A 185 -14.05 -3.25 -10.70
N TYR A 186 -15.10 -3.46 -9.91
CA TYR A 186 -15.89 -4.70 -9.98
C TYR A 186 -16.66 -4.83 -11.30
N TYR A 187 -17.15 -3.71 -11.84
CA TYR A 187 -17.68 -3.66 -13.20
C TYR A 187 -16.62 -4.00 -14.26
N HIS A 188 -15.40 -3.48 -14.17
CA HIS A 188 -14.35 -3.83 -15.13
C HIS A 188 -13.94 -5.30 -15.04
N ALA A 189 -13.95 -5.89 -13.85
CA ALA A 189 -13.77 -7.32 -13.67
C ALA A 189 -14.88 -8.15 -14.33
N SER A 190 -16.14 -7.73 -14.21
CA SER A 190 -17.27 -8.43 -14.82
C SER A 190 -17.32 -8.31 -16.35
N LEU A 191 -16.60 -7.36 -16.97
CA LEU A 191 -16.48 -7.29 -18.43
C LEU A 191 -15.85 -8.55 -19.04
N LEU A 192 -14.98 -9.25 -18.30
CA LEU A 192 -14.45 -10.56 -18.73
C LEU A 192 -15.52 -11.65 -18.83
N LEU A 193 -16.70 -11.40 -18.26
CA LEU A 193 -17.86 -12.28 -18.20
C LEU A 193 -19.12 -11.51 -18.67
N SER A 194 -18.97 -10.54 -19.57
CA SER A 194 -20.03 -9.58 -19.92
C SER A 194 -21.29 -10.23 -20.47
N GLU A 195 -21.15 -11.29 -21.27
CA GLU A 195 -22.30 -12.02 -21.84
C GLU A 195 -23.18 -12.62 -20.74
N ARG A 196 -22.57 -13.06 -19.65
CA ARG A 196 -23.27 -13.65 -18.52
C ARG A 196 -23.99 -12.61 -17.67
N TYR A 197 -23.34 -11.48 -17.40
CA TYR A 197 -23.88 -10.46 -16.48
C TYR A 197 -24.78 -9.43 -17.17
N TYR A 198 -24.58 -9.20 -18.47
CA TYR A 198 -25.25 -8.13 -19.21
C TYR A 198 -25.90 -8.59 -20.51
N GLY A 199 -25.67 -9.83 -20.97
CA GLY A 199 -26.15 -10.29 -22.27
C GLY A 199 -25.44 -9.62 -23.46
N LEU A 200 -24.32 -8.94 -23.22
CA LEU A 200 -23.56 -8.19 -24.22
C LEU A 200 -22.16 -8.78 -24.37
N SER A 201 -21.64 -8.83 -25.59
CA SER A 201 -20.24 -9.17 -25.86
C SER A 201 -19.41 -7.87 -25.81
N LEU A 202 -18.74 -7.61 -24.69
CA LEU A 202 -17.98 -6.39 -24.44
C LEU A 202 -16.48 -6.70 -24.32
N PRO A 203 -15.59 -5.81 -24.78
CA PRO A 203 -14.16 -5.98 -24.61
C PRO A 203 -13.76 -5.86 -23.12
N PRO A 204 -12.63 -6.47 -22.70
CA PRO A 204 -12.03 -6.16 -21.41
C PRO A 204 -11.69 -4.67 -21.30
N PHE A 205 -11.71 -4.14 -20.08
CA PHE A 205 -11.23 -2.79 -19.83
C PHE A 205 -9.77 -2.64 -20.28
N TYR A 206 -9.44 -1.47 -20.83
CA TYR A 206 -8.20 -1.24 -21.58
C TYR A 206 -6.97 -0.89 -20.71
N GLN A 207 -7.15 -0.72 -19.40
CA GLN A 207 -6.05 -0.61 -18.44
C GLN A 207 -6.02 -1.81 -17.49
N ASP A 208 -4.84 -2.16 -16.98
CA ASP A 208 -4.67 -3.09 -15.86
C ASP A 208 -5.38 -4.46 -16.00
N LEU A 209 -5.48 -5.07 -17.19
CA LEU A 209 -6.18 -6.35 -17.42
C LEU A 209 -5.84 -7.45 -16.38
N SER A 210 -4.56 -7.59 -16.03
CA SER A 210 -4.11 -8.50 -14.97
C SER A 210 -4.87 -8.35 -13.65
N ARG A 211 -5.24 -7.12 -13.28
CA ARG A 211 -6.01 -6.82 -12.07
C ARG A 211 -7.40 -7.44 -12.18
N TYR A 212 -8.07 -7.18 -13.30
CA TYR A 212 -9.44 -7.61 -13.54
C TYR A 212 -9.55 -9.12 -13.74
N ILE A 213 -8.51 -9.79 -14.26
CA ILE A 213 -8.44 -11.26 -14.26
C ILE A 213 -8.50 -11.81 -12.84
N VAL A 214 -7.79 -11.18 -11.90
CA VAL A 214 -7.76 -11.63 -10.50
C VAL A 214 -9.05 -11.25 -9.78
N GLU A 215 -9.57 -10.04 -9.99
CA GLU A 215 -10.82 -9.58 -9.40
C GLU A 215 -12.04 -10.31 -9.97
N ALA A 216 -11.97 -10.88 -11.17
CA ALA A 216 -13.08 -11.67 -11.74
C ALA A 216 -13.20 -13.08 -11.13
N VAL A 217 -12.27 -13.52 -10.28
CA VAL A 217 -12.27 -14.89 -9.74
C VAL A 217 -13.55 -15.21 -8.96
N PRO A 218 -14.05 -14.38 -8.02
CA PRO A 218 -15.29 -14.68 -7.33
C PRO A 218 -16.51 -14.56 -8.25
N LEU A 219 -16.46 -13.71 -9.28
CA LEU A 219 -17.51 -13.60 -10.32
C LEU A 219 -17.73 -14.87 -11.16
N LEU A 220 -16.82 -15.84 -11.11
CA LEU A 220 -17.02 -17.15 -11.74
C LEU A 220 -18.13 -17.96 -11.04
N LEU A 221 -18.40 -17.71 -9.75
CA LEU A 221 -19.46 -18.37 -9.00
C LEU A 221 -20.86 -17.98 -9.53
N PRO A 222 -21.90 -18.85 -9.45
CA PRO A 222 -23.23 -18.58 -10.01
C PRO A 222 -23.88 -17.26 -9.56
N GLN A 223 -23.75 -16.91 -8.28
CA GLN A 223 -24.33 -15.72 -7.66
C GLN A 223 -23.34 -15.14 -6.63
N PRO A 224 -22.29 -14.43 -7.07
CA PRO A 224 -21.33 -13.84 -6.14
C PRO A 224 -22.01 -12.71 -5.36
N SER A 225 -21.61 -12.52 -4.11
CA SER A 225 -22.02 -11.33 -3.35
C SER A 225 -20.93 -10.26 -3.43
N LEU A 226 -21.32 -8.98 -3.36
CA LEU A 226 -20.37 -7.87 -3.25
C LEU A 226 -19.45 -8.02 -2.02
N TRP A 227 -19.97 -8.59 -0.93
CA TRP A 227 -19.15 -8.87 0.25
C TRP A 227 -18.05 -9.90 -0.02
N LEU A 228 -18.33 -10.93 -0.83
CA LEU A 228 -17.33 -11.92 -1.22
C LEU A 228 -16.21 -11.29 -2.04
N GLU A 229 -16.53 -10.36 -2.95
CA GLU A 229 -15.54 -9.60 -3.71
C GLU A 229 -14.67 -8.72 -2.82
N ARG A 230 -15.28 -8.04 -1.85
CA ARG A 230 -14.56 -7.26 -0.84
C ARG A 230 -13.65 -8.14 0.02
N LEU A 231 -14.13 -9.33 0.42
CA LEU A 231 -13.31 -10.31 1.14
C LEU A 231 -12.14 -10.77 0.28
N TRP A 232 -12.37 -11.05 -0.99
CA TRP A 232 -11.33 -11.46 -1.93
C TRP A 232 -10.23 -10.39 -2.07
N GLU A 233 -10.60 -9.14 -2.33
CA GLU A 233 -9.63 -8.02 -2.42
C GLU A 233 -8.89 -7.81 -1.09
N PHE A 234 -9.59 -7.91 0.05
CA PHE A 234 -8.98 -7.84 1.38
C PHE A 234 -7.93 -8.94 1.57
N LEU A 235 -8.27 -10.19 1.24
CA LEU A 235 -7.34 -11.31 1.36
C LEU A 235 -6.13 -11.14 0.44
N LEU A 236 -6.31 -10.73 -0.81
CA LEU A 236 -5.21 -10.48 -1.74
C LEU A 236 -4.25 -9.40 -1.22
N THR A 237 -4.80 -8.34 -0.62
CA THR A 237 -4.03 -7.23 -0.05
C THR A 237 -3.06 -7.68 1.04
N PHE A 238 -3.38 -8.72 1.81
CA PHE A 238 -2.50 -9.22 2.89
C PHE A 238 -1.71 -10.47 2.50
N ILE A 239 -2.34 -11.42 1.80
CA ILE A 239 -1.75 -12.72 1.48
C ILE A 239 -0.61 -12.55 0.48
N LEU A 240 -0.75 -11.72 -0.55
CA LEU A 240 0.29 -11.62 -1.59
C LEU A 240 1.56 -10.91 -1.10
N PRO A 241 1.50 -9.81 -0.32
CA PRO A 241 2.68 -9.29 0.38
C PRO A 241 3.31 -10.29 1.33
N ALA A 242 2.51 -11.01 2.11
CA ALA A 242 3.00 -12.03 3.03
C ALA A 242 3.70 -13.18 2.30
N LEU A 243 3.08 -13.71 1.24
CA LEU A 243 3.66 -14.76 0.42
C LEU A 243 4.97 -14.30 -0.23
N THR A 244 5.01 -13.07 -0.76
CA THR A 244 6.22 -12.49 -1.35
C THR A 244 7.35 -12.40 -0.31
N SER A 245 7.05 -11.87 0.88
CA SER A 245 8.00 -11.79 2.01
C SER A 245 8.50 -13.18 2.41
N ALA A 246 7.60 -14.15 2.56
CA ALA A 246 7.93 -15.53 2.91
C ALA A 246 8.81 -16.20 1.85
N LEU A 247 8.53 -16.01 0.55
CA LEU A 247 9.32 -16.58 -0.53
C LEU A 247 10.74 -16.02 -0.53
N VAL A 248 10.92 -14.70 -0.39
CA VAL A 248 12.25 -14.10 -0.24
C VAL A 248 12.97 -14.70 0.97
N LEU A 249 12.30 -14.78 2.12
CA LEU A 249 12.87 -15.34 3.35
C LEU A 249 13.27 -16.81 3.21
N CYS A 250 12.44 -17.64 2.59
CA CYS A 250 12.72 -19.06 2.38
C CYS A 250 13.96 -19.31 1.52
N ARG A 251 14.35 -18.35 0.65
CA ARG A 251 15.61 -18.43 -0.12
C ARG A 251 16.85 -18.25 0.75
N VAL A 252 16.73 -17.45 1.82
CA VAL A 252 17.88 -16.97 2.60
C VAL A 252 17.95 -17.58 4.01
N ALA A 253 16.82 -17.98 4.58
CA ALA A 253 16.69 -18.36 5.97
C ALA A 253 15.67 -19.49 6.18
N SER A 254 15.93 -20.32 7.20
CA SER A 254 14.99 -21.36 7.63
C SER A 254 14.38 -21.03 8.98
N ALA A 255 13.04 -21.10 9.07
CA ALA A 255 12.30 -20.92 10.32
C ALA A 255 12.71 -21.91 11.43
N LYS A 256 13.31 -23.07 11.06
CA LYS A 256 13.78 -24.07 12.03
C LYS A 256 14.94 -23.57 12.90
N GLN A 257 15.70 -22.58 12.44
CA GLN A 257 16.87 -22.07 13.18
C GLN A 257 16.47 -21.11 14.30
N ASN A 258 15.61 -20.14 13.98
CA ASN A 258 15.11 -19.18 14.96
C ASN A 258 13.72 -18.70 14.53
N ARG A 259 12.67 -19.29 15.10
CA ARG A 259 11.28 -19.01 14.73
C ARG A 259 10.88 -17.56 14.99
N ALA A 260 11.31 -16.99 16.12
CA ALA A 260 10.95 -15.62 16.50
C ALA A 260 11.58 -14.60 15.54
N LEU A 261 12.85 -14.78 15.20
CA LEU A 261 13.57 -13.91 14.26
C LEU A 261 13.05 -14.06 12.83
N TRP A 262 12.74 -15.29 12.41
CA TRP A 262 12.11 -15.53 11.12
C TRP A 262 10.75 -14.84 11.03
N LEU A 263 9.91 -14.98 12.07
CA LEU A 263 8.62 -14.30 12.16
C LEU A 263 8.77 -12.77 12.13
N ALA A 264 9.76 -12.22 12.85
CA ALA A 264 10.03 -10.78 12.85
C ALA A 264 10.38 -10.26 11.45
N LEU A 265 11.30 -10.95 10.74
CA LEU A 265 11.67 -10.58 9.37
C LEU A 265 10.52 -10.78 8.38
N PHE A 266 9.72 -11.83 8.56
CA PHE A 266 8.54 -12.10 7.74
C PHE A 266 7.53 -10.97 7.86
N LEU A 267 7.13 -10.62 9.10
CA LEU A 267 6.19 -9.53 9.37
C LEU A 267 6.75 -8.18 8.93
N TRP A 268 8.05 -7.93 9.16
CA TRP A 268 8.72 -6.72 8.69
C TRP A 268 8.66 -6.62 7.15
N GLY A 269 8.97 -7.70 6.42
CA GLY A 269 8.91 -7.72 4.96
C GLY A 269 7.49 -7.57 4.41
N THR A 270 6.49 -8.15 5.08
CA THR A 270 5.08 -7.98 4.74
C THR A 270 4.65 -6.52 4.90
N LEU A 271 4.93 -5.92 6.06
CA LEU A 271 4.66 -4.51 6.32
C LEU A 271 5.43 -3.60 5.34
N TYR A 272 6.66 -3.97 4.98
CA TYR A 272 7.50 -3.20 4.05
C TYR A 272 6.89 -3.09 2.64
N LEU A 273 6.11 -4.08 2.22
CA LEU A 273 5.33 -4.00 0.98
C LEU A 273 4.00 -3.25 1.19
N LEU A 274 3.38 -3.37 2.36
CA LEU A 274 2.13 -2.67 2.67
C LEU A 274 2.28 -1.15 2.82
N GLN A 275 3.45 -0.64 3.25
CA GLN A 275 3.67 0.82 3.42
C GLN A 275 3.62 1.62 2.10
N GLY A 276 3.96 1.01 0.97
CA GLY A 276 3.99 1.66 -0.34
C GLY A 276 2.89 1.16 -1.26
N PRO A 277 1.67 1.01 -0.72
CA PRO A 277 0.57 0.14 -1.18
C PRO A 277 0.89 -0.68 -2.43
N VAL A 278 1.79 -1.66 -2.29
CA VAL A 278 2.24 -2.48 -3.42
C VAL A 278 1.05 -3.26 -3.97
N TYR A 279 0.74 -3.06 -5.24
CA TYR A 279 -0.42 -3.71 -5.85
C TYR A 279 -0.27 -5.23 -5.86
N PHE A 280 -1.33 -5.92 -5.44
CA PHE A 280 -1.34 -7.37 -5.36
C PHE A 280 -1.06 -8.04 -6.72
N TYR A 281 -1.51 -7.44 -7.82
CA TYR A 281 -1.32 -7.99 -9.16
C TYR A 281 0.10 -7.72 -9.72
N LEU A 282 0.87 -6.78 -9.15
CA LEU A 282 2.32 -6.72 -9.39
C LEU A 282 3.02 -7.90 -8.72
N LEU A 283 2.64 -8.22 -7.48
CA LEU A 283 3.26 -9.31 -6.73
C LEU A 283 3.08 -10.66 -7.42
N LEU A 284 1.97 -10.85 -8.16
CA LEU A 284 1.77 -12.03 -9.00
C LEU A 284 2.78 -12.14 -10.16
N ALA A 285 3.38 -11.05 -10.64
CA ALA A 285 4.53 -11.10 -11.55
C ALA A 285 5.85 -11.40 -10.81
N ALA A 286 6.00 -10.96 -9.56
CA ALA A 286 7.22 -11.19 -8.79
C ALA A 286 7.31 -12.63 -8.24
N ILE A 287 6.20 -13.19 -7.75
CA ILE A 287 6.11 -14.48 -7.06
C ILE A 287 6.70 -15.65 -7.90
N PRO A 288 6.37 -15.82 -9.20
CA PRO A 288 6.95 -16.90 -10.01
C PRO A 288 8.48 -16.84 -10.08
N ILE A 289 9.05 -15.64 -10.21
CA ILE A 289 10.51 -15.46 -10.23
C ILE A 289 11.10 -15.83 -8.88
N LEU A 290 10.54 -15.32 -7.78
CA LEU A 290 11.02 -15.61 -6.43
C LEU A 290 10.95 -17.11 -6.09
N ALA A 291 9.90 -17.79 -6.56
CA ALA A 291 9.66 -19.21 -6.28
C ALA A 291 10.52 -20.15 -7.14
N PHE A 292 10.69 -19.85 -8.43
CA PHE A 292 11.21 -20.84 -9.39
C PHE A 292 12.56 -20.47 -10.02
N TYR A 293 13.01 -19.22 -9.90
CA TYR A 293 14.30 -18.82 -10.43
C TYR A 293 15.46 -19.47 -9.66
N HIS A 294 16.35 -20.12 -10.42
CA HIS A 294 17.61 -20.68 -9.93
C HIS A 294 18.69 -20.59 -11.04
N PRO A 295 19.88 -20.03 -10.76
CA PRO A 295 20.93 -19.87 -11.76
C PRO A 295 21.38 -21.19 -12.42
N GLN A 296 21.25 -22.32 -11.71
CA GLN A 296 21.66 -23.64 -12.19
C GLN A 296 20.53 -24.41 -12.90
N LYS A 297 19.28 -23.92 -12.84
CA LYS A 297 18.11 -24.56 -13.47
C LYS A 297 17.50 -23.60 -14.50
N PRO A 298 18.05 -23.55 -15.73
CA PRO A 298 17.65 -22.54 -16.71
C PRO A 298 16.20 -22.70 -17.17
N LEU A 299 15.70 -23.92 -17.37
CA LEU A 299 14.35 -24.14 -17.89
C LEU A 299 13.25 -23.62 -16.94
N PRO A 300 13.17 -24.01 -15.64
CA PRO A 300 12.21 -23.43 -14.71
C PRO A 300 12.33 -21.91 -14.59
N SER A 301 13.57 -21.39 -14.60
CA SER A 301 13.83 -19.95 -14.50
C SER A 301 13.31 -19.18 -15.71
N ILE A 302 13.52 -19.71 -16.92
CA ILE A 302 13.03 -19.11 -18.17
C ILE A 302 11.51 -19.21 -18.24
N LEU A 303 10.91 -20.35 -17.91
CA LEU A 303 9.44 -20.48 -17.90
C LEU A 303 8.79 -19.52 -16.90
N ALA A 304 9.35 -19.39 -15.69
CA ALA A 304 8.90 -18.41 -14.71
C ALA A 304 9.06 -16.98 -15.22
N LEU A 305 10.18 -16.65 -15.88
CA LEU A 305 10.43 -15.35 -16.49
C LEU A 305 9.39 -15.03 -17.57
N LEU A 306 9.12 -15.96 -18.48
CA LEU A 306 8.15 -15.76 -19.56
C LEU A 306 6.74 -15.57 -19.00
N ALA A 307 6.31 -16.39 -18.05
CA ALA A 307 4.99 -16.28 -17.43
C ALA A 307 4.82 -14.95 -16.66
N ALA A 308 5.81 -14.59 -15.83
CA ALA A 308 5.81 -13.33 -15.10
C ALA A 308 5.85 -12.11 -16.03
N SER A 309 6.62 -12.18 -17.12
CA SER A 309 6.73 -11.09 -18.10
C SER A 309 5.45 -10.93 -18.91
N PHE A 310 4.80 -12.03 -19.30
CA PHE A 310 3.48 -11.99 -19.93
C PHE A 310 2.47 -11.30 -19.01
N TRP A 311 2.43 -11.70 -17.74
CA TRP A 311 1.57 -11.09 -16.73
C TRP A 311 1.83 -9.59 -16.57
N ALA A 312 3.09 -9.18 -16.45
CA ALA A 312 3.47 -7.76 -16.36
C ALA A 312 3.11 -6.98 -17.64
N GLY A 313 3.16 -7.61 -18.82
CA GLY A 313 2.81 -7.00 -20.10
C GLY A 313 1.33 -6.64 -20.25
N ILE A 314 0.44 -7.45 -19.66
CA ILE A 314 -1.01 -7.17 -19.60
C ILE A 314 -1.40 -6.34 -18.36
N SER A 315 -0.41 -5.86 -17.60
CA SER A 315 -0.57 -5.00 -16.44
C SER A 315 -0.22 -3.54 -16.79
N ARG A 316 0.43 -2.81 -15.87
CA ARG A 316 0.94 -1.46 -16.07
C ARG A 316 2.24 -1.43 -16.86
N VAL A 317 2.40 -0.36 -17.63
CA VAL A 317 3.57 -0.16 -18.47
C VAL A 317 4.88 0.00 -17.68
N ASN A 318 4.83 0.59 -16.48
CA ASN A 318 6.00 0.72 -15.60
C ASN A 318 6.43 -0.60 -14.96
N TRP A 319 5.65 -1.67 -15.10
CA TRP A 319 5.97 -2.99 -14.53
C TRP A 319 6.59 -3.98 -15.50
N ILE A 320 6.52 -3.68 -16.81
CA ILE A 320 7.19 -4.43 -17.87
C ILE A 320 8.62 -4.88 -17.52
N PRO A 321 9.50 -4.01 -16.95
CA PRO A 321 10.87 -4.43 -16.65
C PRO A 321 11.02 -5.30 -15.39
N ILE A 322 10.02 -5.37 -14.51
CA ILE A 322 10.18 -5.92 -13.16
C ILE A 322 10.54 -7.41 -13.13
N PRO A 323 9.88 -8.31 -13.89
CA PRO A 323 10.24 -9.73 -13.89
C PRO A 323 11.69 -9.98 -14.30
N ALA A 324 12.15 -9.30 -15.35
CA ALA A 324 13.53 -9.38 -15.81
C ALA A 324 14.51 -8.81 -14.77
N MET A 325 14.21 -7.63 -14.21
CA MET A 325 15.04 -7.02 -13.16
C MET A 325 15.15 -7.92 -11.92
N LEU A 326 14.09 -8.61 -11.53
CA LEU A 326 14.13 -9.52 -10.38
C LEU A 326 14.99 -10.76 -10.67
N ALA A 327 14.86 -11.36 -11.87
CA ALA A 327 15.70 -12.48 -12.29
C ALA A 327 17.18 -12.07 -12.37
N ILE A 328 17.46 -10.88 -12.92
CA ILE A 328 18.81 -10.30 -12.98
C ILE A 328 19.35 -10.03 -11.57
N ALA A 329 18.55 -9.47 -10.67
CA ALA A 329 18.98 -9.23 -9.30
C ALA A 329 19.33 -10.53 -8.58
N LEU A 330 18.51 -11.58 -8.71
CA LEU A 330 18.83 -12.90 -8.17
C LEU A 330 20.09 -13.49 -8.80
N TYR A 331 20.29 -13.37 -10.13
CA TYR A 331 21.54 -13.74 -10.78
C TYR A 331 22.75 -13.03 -10.17
N LEU A 332 22.67 -11.71 -10.04
CA LEU A 332 23.74 -10.87 -9.49
C LEU A 332 23.97 -11.12 -8.00
N LEU A 333 22.97 -11.57 -7.23
CA LEU A 333 23.16 -11.95 -5.82
C LEU A 333 23.78 -13.35 -5.68
N GLU A 334 23.41 -14.30 -6.54
CA GLU A 334 23.73 -15.71 -6.38
C GLU A 334 24.93 -16.20 -7.21
N THR A 335 25.33 -15.45 -8.25
CA THR A 335 26.42 -15.84 -9.16
C THR A 335 27.62 -14.90 -9.05
N PRO A 336 28.78 -15.38 -8.55
CA PRO A 336 29.96 -14.54 -8.44
C PRO A 336 30.57 -14.23 -9.82
N PHE A 337 31.13 -13.04 -9.94
CA PHE A 337 31.91 -12.61 -11.08
C PHE A 337 33.23 -13.40 -11.15
N LYS A 338 33.57 -13.87 -12.35
CA LYS A 338 34.83 -14.57 -12.63
C LYS A 338 35.79 -13.63 -13.37
N LYS A 339 36.26 -14.01 -14.57
CA LYS A 339 37.22 -13.19 -15.35
C LYS A 339 36.63 -12.55 -16.60
N ASN A 340 35.59 -13.14 -17.20
CA ASN A 340 35.07 -12.68 -18.50
C ASN A 340 33.73 -11.94 -18.33
N LEU A 341 33.76 -10.62 -18.55
CA LEU A 341 32.60 -9.76 -18.41
C LEU A 341 31.46 -10.11 -19.37
N PHE A 342 31.77 -10.39 -20.64
CA PHE A 342 30.77 -10.75 -21.64
C PHE A 342 30.03 -12.04 -21.28
N ARG A 343 30.76 -13.09 -20.89
CA ARG A 343 30.15 -14.35 -20.45
C ARG A 343 29.32 -14.20 -19.17
N TYR A 344 29.72 -13.29 -18.29
CA TYR A 344 28.99 -13.00 -17.05
C TYR A 344 27.72 -12.18 -17.29
N LEU A 345 27.74 -11.22 -18.22
CA LEU A 345 26.59 -10.38 -18.54
C LEU A 345 25.64 -10.99 -19.57
N ALA A 346 26.05 -12.07 -20.27
CA ALA A 346 25.20 -12.74 -21.25
C ALA A 346 23.88 -13.27 -20.65
N PRO A 347 23.84 -13.97 -19.49
CA PRO A 347 22.56 -14.39 -18.91
C PRO A 347 21.66 -13.22 -18.48
N PRO A 348 22.15 -12.18 -17.76
CA PRO A 348 21.36 -10.98 -17.51
C PRO A 348 20.81 -10.31 -18.77
N ALA A 349 21.61 -10.19 -19.83
CA ALA A 349 21.19 -9.63 -21.10
C ALA A 349 20.10 -10.48 -21.77
N LEU A 350 20.23 -11.81 -21.71
CA LEU A 350 19.21 -12.73 -22.20
C LEU A 350 17.90 -12.61 -21.39
N TYR A 351 17.97 -12.51 -20.07
CA TYR A 351 16.79 -12.32 -19.22
C TYR A 351 16.10 -10.99 -19.50
N ALA A 352 16.87 -9.91 -19.70
CA ALA A 352 16.33 -8.61 -20.12
C ALA A 352 15.62 -8.73 -21.47
N LEU A 353 16.26 -9.33 -22.47
CA LEU A 353 15.69 -9.49 -23.81
C LEU A 353 14.41 -10.33 -23.78
N LEU A 354 14.46 -11.52 -23.19
CA LEU A 354 13.30 -12.42 -23.12
C LEU A 354 12.15 -11.78 -22.35
N GLY A 355 12.43 -11.19 -21.19
CA GLY A 355 11.39 -10.56 -20.39
C GLY A 355 10.73 -9.37 -21.10
N LEU A 356 11.53 -8.47 -21.68
CA LEU A 356 10.99 -7.30 -22.39
C LEU A 356 10.21 -7.69 -23.65
N VAL A 357 10.72 -8.63 -24.45
CA VAL A 357 10.03 -9.10 -25.67
C VAL A 357 8.71 -9.77 -25.32
N THR A 358 8.68 -10.63 -24.30
CA THR A 358 7.45 -11.31 -23.87
C THR A 358 6.44 -10.33 -23.29
N ALA A 359 6.86 -9.40 -22.44
CA ALA A 359 5.98 -8.38 -21.88
C ALA A 359 5.43 -7.45 -22.97
N TYR A 360 6.25 -7.04 -23.93
CA TYR A 360 5.81 -6.24 -25.06
C TYR A 360 4.80 -7.00 -25.93
N ALA A 361 5.08 -8.26 -26.27
CA ALA A 361 4.16 -9.10 -27.05
C ALA A 361 2.82 -9.28 -26.34
N ALA A 362 2.83 -9.51 -25.02
CA ALA A 362 1.62 -9.61 -24.21
C ALA A 362 0.83 -8.29 -24.19
N ARG A 363 1.52 -7.15 -24.10
CA ARG A 363 0.89 -5.82 -24.21
C ARG A 363 0.23 -5.60 -25.58
N GLN A 364 0.87 -6.02 -26.67
CA GLN A 364 0.29 -5.91 -28.01
C GLN A 364 -0.94 -6.82 -28.19
N TRP A 365 -0.88 -8.04 -27.66
CA TRP A 365 -2.03 -8.92 -27.61
C TRP A 365 -3.18 -8.28 -26.81
N TYR A 366 -2.91 -7.75 -25.63
CA TYR A 366 -3.91 -7.06 -24.83
C TYR A 366 -4.52 -5.85 -25.54
N PHE A 367 -3.70 -5.02 -26.19
CA PHE A 367 -4.19 -3.93 -27.03
C PHE A 367 -5.19 -4.44 -28.07
N SER A 368 -4.87 -5.53 -28.78
CA SER A 368 -5.72 -6.08 -29.85
C SER A 368 -7.11 -6.53 -29.39
N ILE A 369 -7.29 -6.86 -28.11
CA ILE A 369 -8.57 -7.30 -27.55
C ILE A 369 -9.32 -6.21 -26.78
N SER A 370 -8.70 -5.07 -26.49
CA SER A 370 -9.33 -4.00 -25.69
C SER A 370 -10.26 -3.09 -26.49
N ALA A 371 -10.25 -3.19 -27.83
CA ALA A 371 -11.11 -2.45 -28.75
C ALA A 371 -11.12 -0.91 -28.53
N ILE A 372 -9.99 -0.35 -28.08
CA ILE A 372 -9.82 1.09 -27.84
C ILE A 372 -8.80 1.69 -28.83
N SER A 373 -8.79 3.00 -29.00
CA SER A 373 -7.80 3.69 -29.82
C SER A 373 -6.37 3.57 -29.25
N PRO A 374 -5.31 3.57 -30.10
CA PRO A 374 -3.93 3.55 -29.65
C PRO A 374 -3.57 4.70 -28.71
N GLU A 375 -4.14 5.89 -28.94
CA GLU A 375 -3.93 7.09 -28.13
C GLU A 375 -4.45 6.86 -26.71
N MET A 376 -5.62 6.23 -26.59
CA MET A 376 -6.24 6.00 -25.29
C MET A 376 -5.60 4.83 -24.53
N PHE A 377 -5.26 3.75 -25.24
CA PHE A 377 -4.50 2.65 -24.64
C PHE A 377 -3.14 3.09 -24.06
N ASN A 378 -2.58 4.16 -24.64
CA ASN A 378 -1.31 4.75 -24.22
C ASN A 378 -1.48 6.10 -23.50
N ALA A 379 -2.69 6.43 -23.01
CA ALA A 379 -3.00 7.72 -22.37
C ALA A 379 -2.04 8.06 -21.23
N ALA A 380 -1.57 7.04 -20.49
CA ALA A 380 -0.60 7.19 -19.42
C ALA A 380 0.70 7.91 -19.87
N PHE A 381 1.09 7.86 -21.14
CA PHE A 381 2.29 8.54 -21.65
C PHE A 381 2.09 10.03 -21.93
N TRP A 382 0.85 10.48 -22.06
CA TRP A 382 0.49 11.84 -22.48
C TRP A 382 -0.14 12.69 -21.37
N GLN A 383 -0.36 12.08 -20.20
CA GLN A 383 -0.84 12.77 -19.00
C GLN A 383 0.13 13.87 -18.54
N GLN A 384 -0.42 14.99 -18.06
CA GLN A 384 0.35 16.13 -17.56
C GLN A 384 1.20 15.75 -16.34
N LEU A 385 2.45 16.24 -16.30
CA LEU A 385 3.36 16.12 -15.16
C LEU A 385 3.24 17.33 -14.22
N LEU A 386 2.84 17.06 -13.00
CA LEU A 386 2.67 17.98 -11.89
C LEU A 386 3.83 17.83 -10.90
N TRP A 387 5.01 18.33 -11.30
CA TRP A 387 6.28 18.16 -10.56
C TRP A 387 6.23 18.59 -9.08
N TYR A 388 5.34 19.51 -8.74
CA TYR A 388 5.18 19.95 -7.35
C TYR A 388 4.73 18.84 -6.40
N ARG A 389 4.11 17.76 -6.89
CA ARG A 389 3.72 16.58 -6.09
C ARG A 389 4.91 15.82 -5.51
N LEU A 390 6.10 16.01 -6.07
CA LEU A 390 7.33 15.45 -5.50
C LEU A 390 7.68 16.08 -4.16
N PHE A 391 7.24 17.32 -3.90
CA PHE A 391 7.52 18.08 -2.69
C PHE A 391 6.24 18.23 -1.83
N PRO A 392 6.35 18.71 -0.58
CA PRO A 392 5.18 18.95 0.28
C PRO A 392 4.06 19.67 -0.45
N SER A 393 2.85 19.10 -0.40
CA SER A 393 1.66 19.63 -1.06
C SER A 393 0.40 19.25 -0.27
N ALA A 394 -0.74 19.86 -0.61
CA ALA A 394 -2.03 19.50 -0.02
C ALA A 394 -2.40 18.03 -0.23
N LEU A 395 -2.01 17.46 -1.37
CA LEU A 395 -2.29 16.07 -1.71
C LEU A 395 -1.44 15.08 -0.90
N GLN A 396 -0.17 15.40 -0.68
CA GLN A 396 0.76 14.58 0.11
C GLN A 396 1.61 15.52 1.00
N PRO A 397 1.31 15.63 2.31
CA PRO A 397 1.94 16.60 3.19
C PRO A 397 3.47 16.48 3.28
N LEU A 398 4.02 15.28 3.16
CA LEU A 398 5.47 15.09 3.11
C LEU A 398 6.04 15.39 1.72
N GLY A 399 5.27 15.23 0.65
CA GLY A 399 5.75 15.11 -0.72
C GLY A 399 6.27 13.71 -1.04
N ILE A 400 6.14 13.28 -2.29
CA ILE A 400 6.50 11.92 -2.71
C ILE A 400 8.00 11.64 -2.61
N LEU A 401 8.85 12.60 -2.99
CA LEU A 401 10.30 12.45 -2.98
C LEU A 401 10.85 12.24 -1.56
N PRO A 402 10.63 13.15 -0.59
CA PRO A 402 11.14 12.95 0.77
C PRO A 402 10.44 11.77 1.46
N ALA A 403 9.16 11.51 1.23
CA ALA A 403 8.49 10.33 1.79
C ALA A 403 9.11 9.03 1.28
N GLY A 404 9.34 8.89 -0.03
CA GLY A 404 9.98 7.72 -0.64
C GLY A 404 11.41 7.48 -0.15
N LEU A 405 12.20 8.55 0.01
CA LEU A 405 13.56 8.48 0.54
C LEU A 405 13.57 8.11 2.03
N LEU A 406 12.73 8.74 2.85
CA LEU A 406 12.63 8.45 4.29
C LEU A 406 12.15 7.02 4.55
N MET A 407 11.17 6.55 3.78
CA MET A 407 10.60 5.20 3.87
C MET A 407 11.67 4.12 3.65
N THR A 408 12.64 4.36 2.77
CA THR A 408 13.64 3.34 2.41
C THR A 408 15.03 3.58 2.97
N ALA A 409 15.32 4.77 3.51
CA ALA A 409 16.61 5.13 4.08
C ALA A 409 17.14 4.11 5.11
N PRO A 410 16.35 3.61 6.08
CA PRO A 410 16.88 2.63 7.03
C PRO A 410 17.34 1.33 6.38
N LEU A 411 16.58 0.81 5.42
CA LEU A 411 16.96 -0.40 4.68
C LEU A 411 18.23 -0.15 3.85
N ILE A 412 18.30 0.98 3.15
CA ILE A 412 19.48 1.38 2.37
C ILE A 412 20.72 1.49 3.27
N LEU A 413 20.60 2.10 4.45
CA LEU A 413 21.70 2.21 5.41
C LEU A 413 22.19 0.82 5.86
N LEU A 414 21.27 -0.09 6.17
CA LEU A 414 21.63 -1.47 6.54
C LEU A 414 22.31 -2.20 5.38
N MET A 415 21.79 -2.08 4.15
CA MET A 415 22.42 -2.64 2.95
C MET A 415 23.82 -2.05 2.71
N TRP A 416 23.98 -0.74 2.90
CA TRP A 416 25.25 -0.03 2.72
C TRP A 416 26.33 -0.49 3.71
N THR A 417 25.96 -0.77 4.97
CA THR A 417 26.92 -1.34 5.95
C THR A 417 27.50 -2.67 5.49
N HIS A 418 26.73 -3.43 4.72
CA HIS A 418 27.14 -4.70 4.17
C HIS A 418 27.97 -4.54 2.88
N LEU A 419 27.54 -3.68 1.94
CA LEU A 419 28.27 -3.44 0.69
C LEU A 419 29.69 -2.91 0.89
N ARG A 420 29.97 -2.24 2.02
CA ARG A 420 31.32 -1.79 2.40
C ARG A 420 32.31 -2.92 2.71
N GLN A 421 31.92 -4.19 2.68
CA GLN A 421 32.74 -5.31 3.13
C GLN A 421 33.73 -5.89 2.10
N ASN A 422 34.04 -5.23 0.96
CA ASN A 422 35.02 -5.72 -0.05
C ASN A 422 34.78 -7.14 -0.63
N HIS A 423 33.62 -7.75 -0.38
CA HIS A 423 33.27 -9.08 -0.90
C HIS A 423 32.75 -9.07 -2.35
N TRP A 424 32.59 -7.90 -2.95
CA TRP A 424 31.85 -7.71 -4.20
C TRP A 424 32.72 -7.17 -5.32
N HIS A 425 32.50 -7.68 -6.52
CA HIS A 425 32.93 -7.06 -7.77
C HIS A 425 31.98 -5.90 -8.09
N TRP A 426 32.55 -4.76 -8.52
CA TRP A 426 31.82 -3.51 -8.72
C TRP A 426 30.65 -3.65 -9.71
N ILE A 427 30.77 -4.52 -10.72
CA ILE A 427 29.70 -4.73 -11.72
C ILE A 427 28.39 -5.24 -11.12
N ARG A 428 28.46 -6.05 -10.06
CA ARG A 428 27.29 -6.62 -9.39
C ARG A 428 26.58 -5.54 -8.59
N VAL A 429 27.37 -4.77 -7.84
CA VAL A 429 26.87 -3.64 -7.06
C VAL A 429 26.27 -2.59 -7.99
N SER A 430 26.96 -2.23 -9.08
CA SER A 430 26.45 -1.25 -10.06
C SER A 430 25.17 -1.75 -10.73
N GLY A 431 25.08 -3.04 -11.08
CA GLY A 431 23.86 -3.62 -11.64
C GLY A 431 22.66 -3.52 -10.68
N LEU A 432 22.83 -3.95 -9.43
CA LEU A 432 21.79 -3.88 -8.40
C LEU A 432 21.36 -2.42 -8.11
N VAL A 433 22.32 -1.52 -7.93
CA VAL A 433 22.05 -0.09 -7.67
C VAL A 433 21.37 0.57 -8.86
N SER A 434 21.79 0.27 -10.09
CA SER A 434 21.20 0.86 -11.29
C SER A 434 19.73 0.46 -11.45
N MET A 435 19.39 -0.82 -11.23
CA MET A 435 18.00 -1.27 -11.29
C MET A 435 17.12 -0.58 -10.24
N LEU A 436 17.61 -0.48 -8.99
CA LEU A 436 16.91 0.24 -7.93
C LEU A 436 16.72 1.72 -8.27
N LEU A 437 17.75 2.37 -8.83
CA LEU A 437 17.69 3.78 -9.23
C LEU A 437 16.68 4.01 -10.36
N VAL A 438 16.67 3.15 -11.38
CA VAL A 438 15.71 3.23 -12.49
C VAL A 438 14.27 3.11 -11.98
N LEU A 439 14.00 2.14 -11.10
CA LEU A 439 12.65 1.97 -10.53
C LEU A 439 12.26 3.13 -9.60
N LEU A 440 13.20 3.65 -8.81
CA LEU A 440 12.95 4.78 -7.92
C LEU A 440 12.63 6.07 -8.69
N VAL A 441 13.48 6.42 -9.67
CA VAL A 441 13.30 7.61 -10.51
C VAL A 441 12.05 7.48 -11.37
N GLY A 442 11.82 6.30 -11.98
CA GLY A 442 10.61 6.01 -12.74
C GLY A 442 9.36 6.17 -11.88
N GLY A 443 9.37 5.63 -10.66
CA GLY A 443 8.27 5.78 -9.71
C GLY A 443 8.00 7.22 -9.28
N PHE A 444 9.03 8.06 -9.14
CA PHE A 444 8.84 9.50 -8.93
C PHE A 444 8.22 10.20 -10.13
N ILE A 445 8.66 9.91 -11.35
CA ILE A 445 8.09 10.49 -12.57
C ILE A 445 6.61 10.11 -12.71
N VAL A 446 6.26 8.84 -12.48
CA VAL A 446 4.86 8.38 -12.55
C VAL A 446 4.02 9.03 -11.45
N SER A 447 4.55 9.18 -10.23
CA SER A 447 3.85 9.89 -9.14
C SER A 447 3.62 11.38 -9.40
N ALA A 448 4.39 12.01 -10.29
CA ALA A 448 4.17 13.39 -10.68
C ALA A 448 3.01 13.54 -11.68
N LYS A 449 2.51 12.47 -12.32
CA LYS A 449 1.39 12.59 -13.27
C LYS A 449 0.09 12.99 -12.59
N ILE A 450 -0.78 13.69 -13.32
CA ILE A 450 -2.19 13.83 -12.94
C ILE A 450 -2.81 12.43 -12.75
N GLY A 451 -3.59 12.25 -11.68
CA GLY A 451 -4.02 10.95 -11.16
C GLY A 451 -3.04 10.29 -10.17
N GLY A 452 -1.80 10.79 -10.07
CA GLY A 452 -0.74 10.25 -9.18
C GLY A 452 -0.47 11.06 -7.92
N GLY A 453 0.50 10.64 -7.11
CA GLY A 453 1.09 11.49 -6.06
C GLY A 453 0.31 11.61 -4.74
N SER A 454 -0.80 10.89 -4.59
CA SER A 454 -1.55 10.81 -3.31
C SER A 454 -0.88 9.92 -2.26
N ASN A 455 -0.13 8.91 -2.69
CA ASN A 455 0.63 8.00 -1.84
C ASN A 455 1.82 7.40 -2.60
N LEU A 456 2.52 6.43 -2.00
CA LEU A 456 3.77 5.86 -2.52
C LEU A 456 3.58 4.65 -3.45
N HIS A 457 2.37 4.35 -3.93
CA HIS A 457 2.09 3.14 -4.72
C HIS A 457 2.93 3.00 -6.00
N ASN A 458 3.33 4.11 -6.64
CA ASN A 458 4.18 4.02 -7.85
C ASN A 458 5.63 3.64 -7.55
N LEU A 459 6.00 3.48 -6.28
CA LEU A 459 7.29 2.91 -5.85
C LEU A 459 7.21 1.39 -5.67
N ASP A 460 6.10 0.76 -6.05
CA ASP A 460 5.82 -0.67 -5.85
C ASP A 460 6.90 -1.61 -6.41
N GLY A 461 7.36 -1.38 -7.64
CA GLY A 461 8.45 -2.13 -8.25
C GLY A 461 9.77 -1.95 -7.51
N TYR A 462 10.07 -0.71 -7.12
CA TYR A 462 11.26 -0.40 -6.32
C TYR A 462 11.24 -1.11 -4.97
N LEU A 463 10.10 -1.07 -4.26
CA LEU A 463 9.92 -1.73 -2.96
C LEU A 463 10.02 -3.26 -3.06
N THR A 464 9.44 -3.84 -4.12
CA THR A 464 9.51 -5.28 -4.33
C THR A 464 10.95 -5.72 -4.57
N LEU A 465 11.70 -4.99 -5.40
CA LEU A 465 13.10 -5.31 -5.69
C LEU A 465 14.02 -5.03 -4.50
N SER A 466 13.83 -3.90 -3.81
CA SER A 466 14.63 -3.53 -2.63
C SER A 466 14.41 -4.49 -1.47
N LEU A 467 13.20 -5.05 -1.30
CA LEU A 467 12.94 -6.09 -0.31
C LEU A 467 13.77 -7.35 -0.60
N ALA A 468 13.72 -7.83 -1.84
CA ALA A 468 14.43 -9.04 -2.27
C ALA A 468 15.95 -8.90 -2.09
N ILE A 469 16.51 -7.77 -2.52
CA ILE A 469 17.93 -7.46 -2.34
C ILE A 469 18.24 -7.28 -0.84
N GLY A 470 17.44 -6.47 -0.14
CA GLY A 470 17.63 -6.12 1.26
C GLY A 470 17.70 -7.33 2.18
N LEU A 471 16.68 -8.20 2.17
CA LEU A 471 16.66 -9.40 3.03
C LEU A 471 17.82 -10.36 2.74
N THR A 472 18.27 -10.44 1.48
CA THR A 472 19.43 -11.24 1.09
C THR A 472 20.73 -10.67 1.68
N LEU A 473 20.94 -9.36 1.62
CA LEU A 473 22.12 -8.69 2.18
C LEU A 473 22.11 -8.64 3.71
N LEU A 474 20.94 -8.51 4.33
CA LEU A 474 20.79 -8.50 5.79
C LEU A 474 21.21 -9.85 6.39
N THR A 475 20.79 -10.94 5.76
CA THR A 475 21.09 -12.31 6.21
C THR A 475 22.46 -12.83 5.76
N ASP A 476 23.21 -12.04 4.97
CA ASP A 476 24.53 -12.40 4.43
C ASP A 476 24.48 -13.65 3.52
N ARG A 477 23.41 -13.76 2.72
CA ARG A 477 23.08 -14.95 1.91
C ARG A 477 23.23 -14.70 0.41
N PHE A 478 24.37 -14.16 0.05
CA PHE A 478 24.80 -13.99 -1.34
C PHE A 478 26.06 -14.84 -1.60
N SER A 479 26.42 -15.03 -2.87
CA SER A 479 27.69 -15.66 -3.24
C SER A 479 28.78 -14.61 -3.35
N PRO A 480 29.82 -14.58 -2.49
CA PRO A 480 30.87 -13.57 -2.53
C PRO A 480 31.84 -13.77 -3.70
N ASP A 481 32.41 -12.68 -4.20
CA ASP A 481 33.44 -12.68 -5.26
C ASP A 481 34.86 -12.87 -4.71
N ARG A 482 35.06 -12.50 -3.45
CA ARG A 482 36.34 -12.55 -2.74
C ARG A 482 36.12 -13.18 -1.37
N GLU A 483 37.13 -13.86 -0.85
CA GLU A 483 37.08 -14.37 0.53
C GLU A 483 36.89 -13.22 1.51
N ALA A 484 36.15 -13.49 2.58
CA ALA A 484 35.87 -12.50 3.59
C ALA A 484 37.10 -12.29 4.48
N ASP A 485 37.77 -11.16 4.33
CA ASP A 485 38.91 -10.78 5.18
C ASP A 485 38.46 -10.42 6.62
N SER A 486 37.16 -10.28 6.88
CA SER A 486 36.64 -9.85 8.19
C SER A 486 35.27 -10.44 8.54
N SER A 487 35.00 -10.54 9.84
CA SER A 487 33.68 -10.95 10.34
C SER A 487 32.58 -9.96 9.93
N PRO A 488 31.32 -10.43 9.76
CA PRO A 488 30.22 -9.55 9.40
C PRO A 488 30.06 -8.42 10.42
N ARG A 489 30.07 -7.16 9.93
CA ARG A 489 29.87 -6.00 10.81
C ARG A 489 28.50 -6.04 11.47
N ALA A 490 28.47 -5.76 12.77
CA ALA A 490 27.25 -5.56 13.53
C ALA A 490 26.48 -4.35 12.97
N PHE A 491 25.15 -4.45 12.98
CA PHE A 491 24.27 -3.35 12.68
C PHE A 491 24.25 -2.38 13.85
N SER A 492 24.13 -1.09 13.55
CA SER A 492 23.82 -0.11 14.58
C SER A 492 22.42 -0.39 15.14
N PRO A 493 22.28 -0.59 16.47
CA PRO A 493 20.97 -0.79 17.09
C PRO A 493 20.00 0.36 16.77
N LEU A 494 20.50 1.58 16.68
CA LEU A 494 19.72 2.75 16.29
C LEU A 494 19.14 2.59 14.87
N THR A 495 19.94 2.14 13.91
CA THR A 495 19.48 1.95 12.52
C THR A 495 18.41 0.87 12.43
N ILE A 496 18.53 -0.22 13.18
CA ILE A 496 17.50 -1.27 13.26
C ILE A 496 16.21 -0.73 13.87
N SER A 497 16.32 0.01 14.98
CA SER A 497 15.15 0.66 15.60
C SER A 497 14.48 1.65 14.65
N LEU A 498 15.24 2.49 13.96
CA LEU A 498 14.70 3.42 12.95
C LEU A 498 14.04 2.68 11.77
N ALA A 499 14.57 1.52 11.34
CA ALA A 499 13.96 0.73 10.28
C ALA A 499 12.56 0.22 10.64
N ILE A 500 12.34 -0.12 11.91
CA ILE A 500 11.03 -0.57 12.41
C ILE A 500 10.10 0.62 12.65
N LEU A 501 10.61 1.71 13.24
CA LEU A 501 9.81 2.91 13.50
C LEU A 501 9.35 3.59 12.20
N ALA A 502 10.24 3.74 11.22
CA ALA A 502 9.90 4.31 9.92
C ALA A 502 8.84 3.44 9.20
N LEU A 503 9.01 2.13 9.23
CA LEU A 503 8.04 1.20 8.68
C LEU A 503 6.64 1.37 9.30
N THR A 504 6.56 1.47 10.63
CA THR A 504 5.28 1.71 11.30
C THR A 504 4.71 3.09 10.95
N PHE A 505 5.55 4.11 10.79
CA PHE A 505 5.10 5.45 10.44
C PHE A 505 4.38 5.47 9.09
N PHE A 506 4.90 4.77 8.09
CA PHE A 506 4.31 4.72 6.75
C PHE A 506 3.18 3.69 6.59
N THR A 507 3.09 2.71 7.48
CA THR A 507 1.97 1.76 7.45
C THR A 507 0.75 2.34 8.17
N VAL A 508 0.91 2.99 9.32
CA VAL A 508 -0.22 3.42 10.17
C VAL A 508 -1.14 4.44 9.47
N SER A 509 -2.31 3.97 9.05
CA SER A 509 -3.39 4.73 8.41
C SER A 509 -4.48 5.14 9.41
N PRO A 510 -5.33 6.14 9.11
CA PRO A 510 -6.45 6.48 9.97
C PRO A 510 -7.41 5.30 10.11
N ALA A 511 -7.98 5.12 11.30
CA ALA A 511 -8.97 4.08 11.58
C ALA A 511 -10.37 4.68 11.46
N PHE A 512 -11.09 4.51 10.35
CA PHE A 512 -12.45 5.02 10.26
C PHE A 512 -13.46 4.01 10.84
N PRO A 513 -14.58 4.48 11.42
CA PRO A 513 -15.67 3.58 11.78
C PRO A 513 -16.19 2.88 10.51
N SER A 514 -16.62 1.62 10.65
CA SER A 514 -17.24 0.87 9.56
C SER A 514 -18.47 1.60 9.02
N LEU A 515 -18.64 1.62 7.69
CA LEU A 515 -19.87 2.10 7.07
C LEU A 515 -21.10 1.38 7.64
N PRO A 516 -22.27 2.03 7.71
CA PRO A 516 -23.49 1.41 8.21
C PRO A 516 -23.84 0.16 7.39
N ALA A 517 -24.47 -0.81 8.04
CA ALA A 517 -24.84 -2.09 7.44
C ALA A 517 -25.92 -1.94 6.35
N ARG A 518 -26.08 -2.98 5.51
CA ARG A 518 -27.00 -3.02 4.36
C ARG A 518 -28.45 -2.69 4.71
N ASP A 519 -28.93 -3.19 5.83
CA ASP A 519 -30.28 -2.98 6.36
C ASP A 519 -30.66 -1.49 6.45
N ARG A 520 -29.67 -0.63 6.72
CA ARG A 520 -29.87 0.83 6.77
C ARG A 520 -30.00 1.50 5.40
N HIS A 521 -29.84 0.76 4.31
CA HIS A 521 -29.83 1.28 2.93
C HIS A 521 -30.91 0.64 2.03
N GLU A 522 -31.81 -0.18 2.58
CA GLU A 522 -32.86 -0.84 1.79
C GLU A 522 -33.81 0.17 1.15
N ASN A 523 -34.18 1.23 1.88
CA ASN A 523 -35.02 2.30 1.35
C ASN A 523 -34.33 3.02 0.18
N ALA A 524 -33.04 3.33 0.30
CA ALA A 524 -32.27 3.98 -0.77
C ALA A 524 -32.21 3.12 -2.05
N LEU A 525 -31.96 1.81 -1.90
CA LEU A 525 -32.00 0.89 -3.05
C LEU A 525 -33.40 0.80 -3.67
N ALA A 526 -34.45 0.72 -2.87
CA ALA A 526 -35.82 0.67 -3.36
C ALA A 526 -36.21 1.95 -4.11
N SER A 527 -35.85 3.13 -3.58
CA SER A 527 -36.07 4.41 -4.27
C SER A 527 -35.30 4.50 -5.57
N LEU A 528 -34.04 4.03 -5.62
CA LEU A 528 -33.28 3.99 -6.86
C LEU A 528 -33.89 3.02 -7.89
N GLN A 529 -34.30 1.83 -7.47
CA GLN A 529 -34.97 0.86 -8.35
C GLN A 529 -36.27 1.42 -8.91
N GLN A 530 -37.07 2.12 -8.10
CA GLN A 530 -38.30 2.76 -8.56
C GLN A 530 -38.03 3.78 -9.68
N LEU A 531 -37.05 4.68 -9.50
CA LEU A 531 -36.70 5.66 -10.53
C LEU A 531 -36.24 4.99 -11.84
N VAL A 532 -35.49 3.90 -11.72
CA VAL A 532 -35.03 3.09 -12.86
C VAL A 532 -36.21 2.42 -13.56
N ASP A 533 -37.11 1.79 -12.82
CA ASP A 533 -38.28 1.09 -13.35
C ASP A 533 -39.22 2.06 -14.09
N GLU A 534 -39.48 3.23 -13.50
CA GLU A 534 -40.29 4.29 -14.11
C GLU A 534 -39.66 4.78 -15.42
N THR A 535 -38.33 4.94 -15.45
CA THR A 535 -37.61 5.36 -16.66
C THR A 535 -37.67 4.30 -17.76
N VAL A 536 -37.42 3.03 -17.42
CA VAL A 536 -37.44 1.92 -18.38
C VAL A 536 -38.86 1.67 -18.89
N ALA A 537 -39.88 1.82 -18.05
CA ALA A 537 -41.28 1.71 -18.46
C ALA A 537 -41.69 2.79 -19.49
N ALA A 538 -40.99 3.93 -19.49
CA ALA A 538 -41.14 4.99 -20.48
C ALA A 538 -40.21 4.83 -21.71
N ASP A 539 -39.57 3.66 -21.88
CA ASP A 539 -38.59 3.37 -22.95
C ASP A 539 -37.33 4.29 -22.89
N GLY A 540 -37.05 4.84 -21.71
CA GLY A 540 -35.91 5.71 -21.46
C GLY A 540 -34.62 4.93 -21.18
N GLN A 541 -33.49 5.44 -21.69
CA GLN A 541 -32.17 4.88 -21.38
C GLN A 541 -31.63 5.39 -20.03
N VAL A 542 -31.09 4.48 -19.22
CA VAL A 542 -30.49 4.78 -17.91
C VAL A 542 -28.97 4.64 -17.98
N LEU A 543 -28.25 5.74 -17.76
CA LEU A 543 -26.78 5.74 -17.72
C LEU A 543 -26.27 5.66 -16.28
N PHE A 544 -25.58 4.56 -15.95
CA PHE A 544 -24.83 4.44 -14.70
C PHE A 544 -23.39 4.92 -14.87
N ILE A 545 -23.11 6.21 -14.66
CA ILE A 545 -21.71 6.70 -14.60
C ILE A 545 -21.02 6.13 -13.35
N SER A 546 -21.72 6.13 -12.22
CA SER A 546 -21.29 5.55 -10.95
C SER A 546 -22.18 4.39 -10.51
N GLN A 547 -21.77 3.66 -9.47
CA GLN A 547 -22.55 2.55 -8.86
C GLN A 547 -22.93 1.43 -9.86
N ARG A 548 -22.20 1.28 -10.97
CA ARG A 548 -22.51 0.29 -12.02
C ARG A 548 -22.40 -1.16 -11.57
N HIS A 549 -21.67 -1.43 -10.49
CA HIS A 549 -21.62 -2.75 -9.85
C HIS A 549 -22.98 -3.21 -9.31
N LEU A 550 -23.92 -2.28 -9.05
CA LEU A 550 -25.27 -2.65 -8.62
C LEU A 550 -25.97 -3.56 -9.63
N LEU A 551 -25.72 -3.39 -10.93
CA LEU A 551 -26.21 -4.30 -11.98
C LEU A 551 -25.53 -5.66 -11.90
N THR A 552 -24.22 -5.67 -11.68
CA THR A 552 -23.38 -6.89 -11.63
C THR A 552 -23.82 -7.85 -10.52
N PHE A 553 -24.16 -7.29 -9.35
CA PHE A 553 -24.56 -8.07 -8.18
C PHE A 553 -26.09 -8.17 -8.02
N GLY A 554 -26.87 -7.71 -9.01
CA GLY A 554 -28.33 -7.80 -9.01
C GLY A 554 -29.01 -6.98 -7.90
N TYR A 555 -28.38 -5.89 -7.44
CA TYR A 555 -29.00 -4.95 -6.52
C TYR A 555 -29.98 -4.01 -7.23
N ILE A 556 -29.73 -3.74 -8.52
CA ILE A 556 -30.68 -3.08 -9.42
C ILE A 556 -30.89 -4.02 -10.62
N THR A 557 -32.14 -4.23 -11.01
CA THR A 557 -32.53 -5.18 -12.06
C THR A 557 -33.47 -4.52 -13.06
N GLY A 558 -33.81 -5.22 -14.16
CA GLY A 558 -34.78 -4.73 -15.14
C GLY A 558 -34.29 -3.62 -16.07
N VAL A 559 -32.99 -3.28 -16.02
CA VAL A 559 -32.40 -2.19 -16.81
C VAL A 559 -31.26 -2.70 -17.69
N PRO A 560 -31.26 -2.41 -19.01
CA PRO A 560 -30.14 -2.73 -19.89
C PRO A 560 -28.87 -1.96 -19.50
N LEU A 561 -27.70 -2.60 -19.63
CA LEU A 561 -26.42 -1.93 -19.44
C LEU A 561 -26.15 -0.97 -20.61
N VAL A 562 -25.87 0.31 -20.30
CA VAL A 562 -25.18 1.24 -21.20
C VAL A 562 -23.67 1.14 -20.95
N PRO A 563 -22.87 0.61 -21.90
CA PRO A 563 -21.44 0.36 -21.67
C PRO A 563 -20.59 1.63 -21.55
N GLU A 564 -20.96 2.70 -22.25
CA GLU A 564 -20.17 3.92 -22.32
C GLU A 564 -20.12 4.69 -20.99
N TYR A 565 -19.15 5.60 -20.87
CA TYR A 565 -19.10 6.63 -19.84
C TYR A 565 -19.07 6.16 -18.38
N ASP A 566 -18.37 5.07 -18.05
CA ASP A 566 -18.10 4.75 -16.64
C ASP A 566 -17.22 5.81 -15.96
N ASN A 567 -17.29 5.87 -14.64
CA ASN A 567 -16.57 6.84 -13.83
C ASN A 567 -15.05 6.88 -14.08
N ILE A 568 -14.38 5.72 -14.16
CA ILE A 568 -12.93 5.67 -14.31
C ILE A 568 -12.55 6.09 -15.73
N ALA A 569 -13.26 5.60 -16.75
CA ALA A 569 -13.03 5.99 -18.13
C ALA A 569 -13.23 7.50 -18.34
N LEU A 570 -14.35 8.06 -17.88
CA LEU A 570 -14.61 9.50 -17.97
C LEU A 570 -13.55 10.33 -17.24
N MET A 571 -13.10 9.90 -16.06
CA MET A 571 -12.04 10.57 -15.32
C MET A 571 -10.72 10.55 -16.11
N GLU A 572 -10.32 9.41 -16.67
CA GLU A 572 -9.12 9.29 -17.50
C GLU A 572 -9.20 10.20 -18.75
N PHE A 573 -10.35 10.26 -19.42
CA PHE A 573 -10.54 11.16 -20.57
C PHE A 573 -10.50 12.62 -20.15
N ALA A 574 -11.11 12.95 -19.01
CA ALA A 574 -11.09 14.30 -18.45
C ALA A 574 -9.67 14.73 -18.09
N MET A 575 -8.87 13.88 -17.43
CA MET A 575 -7.49 14.19 -17.06
C MET A 575 -6.55 14.27 -18.26
N SER A 576 -6.72 13.40 -19.26
CA SER A 576 -5.90 13.39 -20.48
C SER A 576 -6.35 14.39 -21.55
N ASN A 577 -7.51 15.04 -21.36
CA ASN A 577 -8.13 15.93 -22.34
C ASN A 577 -8.37 15.26 -23.70
N TYR A 578 -8.79 13.99 -23.70
CA TYR A 578 -9.04 13.23 -24.92
C TYR A 578 -10.33 13.68 -25.62
N ARG A 579 -10.19 14.61 -26.58
CA ARG A 579 -11.30 15.29 -27.26
C ARG A 579 -12.35 14.38 -27.89
N PRO A 580 -12.01 13.30 -28.61
CA PRO A 580 -13.02 12.49 -29.30
C PRO A 580 -14.13 11.97 -28.39
N LEU A 581 -13.79 11.46 -27.19
CA LEU A 581 -14.79 10.96 -26.24
C LEU A 581 -15.44 12.06 -25.41
N ILE A 582 -14.73 13.14 -25.10
CA ILE A 582 -15.32 14.30 -24.42
C ILE A 582 -16.40 14.94 -25.31
N ASP A 583 -16.10 15.13 -26.59
CA ASP A 583 -17.01 15.79 -27.54
C ASP A 583 -18.22 14.88 -27.82
N GLN A 584 -18.03 13.56 -27.92
CA GLN A 584 -19.14 12.60 -28.01
C GLN A 584 -20.00 12.60 -26.74
N PHE A 585 -19.39 12.61 -25.56
CA PHE A 585 -20.12 12.70 -24.29
C PHE A 585 -20.95 13.98 -24.23
N HIS A 586 -20.39 15.13 -24.60
CA HIS A 586 -21.13 16.40 -24.62
C HIS A 586 -22.29 16.38 -25.62
N ALA A 587 -22.10 15.79 -26.80
CA ALA A 587 -23.16 15.66 -27.79
C ALA A 587 -24.30 14.75 -27.29
N ASP A 588 -23.97 13.61 -26.68
CA ASP A 588 -24.97 12.67 -26.13
C ASP A 588 -25.77 13.32 -24.98
N ILE A 589 -25.11 14.10 -24.13
CA ILE A 589 -25.73 14.85 -23.03
C ILE A 589 -26.62 15.98 -23.55
N ALA A 590 -26.14 16.78 -24.51
CA ALA A 590 -26.92 17.86 -25.10
C ALA A 590 -28.12 17.37 -25.93
N ALA A 591 -28.05 16.15 -26.46
CA ALA A 591 -29.16 15.50 -27.15
C ALA A 591 -30.17 14.84 -26.20
N HIS A 592 -30.00 14.99 -24.87
CA HIS A 592 -30.77 14.31 -23.82
C HIS A 592 -30.93 12.80 -24.07
N LYS A 593 -29.86 12.15 -24.58
CA LYS A 593 -29.87 10.72 -24.97
C LYS A 593 -30.31 9.80 -23.82
N TYR A 594 -29.96 10.17 -22.60
CA TYR A 594 -30.28 9.41 -21.40
C TYR A 594 -31.46 10.05 -20.68
N ALA A 595 -32.49 9.27 -20.37
CA ALA A 595 -33.64 9.74 -19.60
C ALA A 595 -33.32 9.82 -18.09
N LEU A 596 -32.35 9.02 -17.63
CA LEU A 596 -31.88 9.02 -16.25
C LEU A 596 -30.37 8.81 -16.20
N ILE A 597 -29.67 9.57 -15.35
CA ILE A 597 -28.21 9.44 -15.14
C ILE A 597 -27.92 9.24 -13.66
N ILE A 598 -27.19 8.17 -13.31
CA ILE A 598 -26.66 7.92 -11.96
C ILE A 598 -25.19 8.32 -11.95
N ALA A 599 -24.86 9.45 -11.33
CA ALA A 599 -23.52 10.04 -11.37
C ALA A 599 -22.95 10.31 -9.97
N PRO A 600 -21.62 10.35 -9.81
CA PRO A 600 -21.01 10.81 -8.56
C PRO A 600 -21.52 12.19 -8.19
N THR A 601 -21.59 12.49 -6.89
CA THR A 601 -21.95 13.84 -6.42
C THR A 601 -21.04 14.88 -7.09
N PRO A 602 -21.61 15.87 -7.80
CA PRO A 602 -20.80 16.87 -8.48
C PRO A 602 -19.96 17.68 -7.48
N PRO A 603 -18.71 18.05 -7.83
CA PRO A 603 -17.92 18.93 -6.99
C PRO A 603 -18.61 20.30 -6.92
N GLY A 604 -18.86 20.79 -5.70
CA GLY A 604 -19.63 22.02 -5.49
C GLY A 604 -18.94 23.30 -6.02
N GLN A 605 -17.61 23.32 -6.10
CA GLN A 605 -16.84 24.46 -6.64
C GLN A 605 -15.49 24.00 -7.20
N LEU A 606 -14.94 24.79 -8.12
CA LEU A 606 -13.57 24.56 -8.60
C LEU A 606 -12.59 24.75 -7.45
N GLN A 607 -11.69 23.80 -7.32
CA GLN A 607 -10.71 23.73 -6.23
C GLN A 607 -9.45 24.51 -6.58
N THR A 608 -8.78 24.99 -5.54
CA THR A 608 -7.47 25.63 -5.66
C THR A 608 -6.37 24.59 -5.49
N ARG A 609 -5.13 24.93 -5.86
CA ARG A 609 -3.99 24.02 -5.73
C ARG A 609 -3.69 23.59 -4.28
N ASP A 610 -4.22 24.33 -3.30
CA ASP A 610 -4.09 24.03 -1.87
C ASP A 610 -5.13 23.00 -1.40
N ASP A 611 -6.02 22.56 -2.29
CA ASP A 611 -6.96 21.47 -2.04
C ASP A 611 -6.41 20.12 -2.56
N PRO A 612 -6.59 19.01 -1.83
CA PRO A 612 -6.23 17.68 -2.32
C PRO A 612 -7.00 17.32 -3.60
N PHE A 613 -6.31 16.74 -4.58
CA PHE A 613 -6.88 16.31 -5.88
C PHE A 613 -7.51 17.44 -6.73
N ALA A 614 -7.11 18.70 -6.51
CA ALA A 614 -7.68 19.84 -7.24
C ALA A 614 -7.60 19.73 -8.76
N GLU A 615 -6.50 19.23 -9.32
CA GLU A 615 -6.33 19.12 -10.77
C GLU A 615 -7.28 18.08 -11.38
N GLU A 616 -7.42 16.91 -10.72
CA GLU A 616 -8.36 15.85 -11.11
C GLU A 616 -9.80 16.31 -10.98
N ASN A 617 -10.16 16.88 -9.83
CA ASN A 617 -11.51 17.37 -9.55
C ASN A 617 -11.90 18.50 -10.50
N ASN A 618 -10.98 19.42 -10.82
CA ASN A 618 -11.24 20.49 -11.78
C ASN A 618 -11.34 19.97 -13.22
N ALA A 619 -10.55 18.96 -13.59
CA ALA A 619 -10.66 18.32 -14.89
C ALA A 619 -12.04 17.66 -15.05
N TRP A 620 -12.48 16.90 -14.06
CA TRP A 620 -13.82 16.30 -13.99
C TRP A 620 -14.92 17.36 -14.01
N ALA A 621 -14.83 18.38 -13.16
CA ALA A 621 -15.82 19.45 -13.09
C ALA A 621 -16.01 20.14 -14.44
N LYS A 622 -14.91 20.55 -15.09
CA LYS A 622 -14.95 21.30 -16.36
C LYS A 622 -15.43 20.47 -17.54
N ARG A 623 -15.06 19.18 -17.57
CA ARG A 623 -15.27 18.32 -18.77
C ARG A 623 -16.43 17.35 -18.63
N VAL A 624 -16.92 17.09 -17.42
CA VAL A 624 -17.99 16.12 -17.16
C VAL A 624 -19.14 16.78 -16.41
N SER A 625 -18.93 17.23 -15.17
CA SER A 625 -20.04 17.69 -14.31
C SER A 625 -20.73 18.95 -14.82
N ILE A 626 -19.98 20.01 -15.18
CA ILE A 626 -20.59 21.28 -15.63
C ILE A 626 -21.39 21.09 -16.93
N PRO A 627 -20.86 20.43 -17.98
CA PRO A 627 -21.65 20.12 -19.17
C PRO A 627 -22.92 19.31 -18.87
N MET A 628 -22.81 18.28 -18.02
CA MET A 628 -23.96 17.48 -17.61
C MET A 628 -25.03 18.29 -16.87
N LEU A 629 -24.63 19.10 -15.88
CA LEU A 629 -25.55 19.92 -15.08
C LEU A 629 -26.16 21.11 -15.82
N ARG A 630 -25.71 21.41 -17.05
CA ARG A 630 -26.37 22.40 -17.91
C ARG A 630 -27.58 21.84 -18.64
N GLU A 631 -27.59 20.53 -18.87
CA GLU A 631 -28.61 19.84 -19.66
C GLU A 631 -29.51 18.95 -18.78
N TYR A 632 -29.05 18.63 -17.56
CA TYR A 632 -29.72 17.74 -16.62
C TYR A 632 -29.80 18.36 -15.22
N LYS A 633 -30.93 18.16 -14.54
CA LYS A 633 -31.13 18.55 -13.13
C LYS A 633 -31.09 17.35 -12.19
N ILE A 634 -30.62 17.58 -10.96
CA ILE A 634 -30.63 16.58 -9.90
C ILE A 634 -32.08 16.40 -9.41
N ILE A 635 -32.59 15.17 -9.47
CA ILE A 635 -33.94 14.81 -9.01
C ILE A 635 -33.95 14.00 -7.72
N ALA A 636 -32.81 13.37 -7.38
CA ALA A 636 -32.62 12.66 -6.11
C ALA A 636 -31.14 12.63 -5.71
N GLU A 637 -30.89 12.61 -4.40
CA GLU A 637 -29.55 12.50 -3.81
C GLU A 637 -29.46 11.26 -2.91
N PHE A 638 -28.32 10.59 -2.95
CA PHE A 638 -28.03 9.39 -2.17
C PHE A 638 -26.72 9.57 -1.39
N PRO A 639 -26.74 10.33 -0.27
CA PRO A 639 -25.54 10.66 0.49
C PRO A 639 -24.77 9.43 1.00
N GLU A 640 -25.46 8.31 1.22
CA GLU A 640 -24.88 7.08 1.72
C GLU A 640 -23.97 6.38 0.72
N GLY A 641 -24.17 6.65 -0.58
CA GLY A 641 -23.32 6.15 -1.66
C GLY A 641 -22.51 7.22 -2.37
N ASP A 642 -22.61 8.49 -1.94
CA ASP A 642 -21.99 9.66 -2.57
C ASP A 642 -22.30 9.79 -4.07
N PHE A 643 -23.58 9.70 -4.42
CA PHE A 643 -24.05 9.86 -5.79
C PHE A 643 -25.40 10.57 -5.87
N VAL A 644 -25.72 11.05 -7.06
CA VAL A 644 -26.97 11.73 -7.40
C VAL A 644 -27.62 11.08 -8.61
N VAL A 645 -28.93 11.29 -8.75
CA VAL A 645 -29.71 10.90 -9.92
C VAL A 645 -30.17 12.14 -10.64
N LEU A 646 -29.93 12.20 -11.95
CA LEU A 646 -30.28 13.32 -12.80
C LEU A 646 -31.25 12.91 -13.91
N ALA A 647 -32.10 13.86 -14.31
CA ALA A 647 -33.01 13.76 -15.45
C ALA A 647 -32.90 15.04 -16.31
N PRO A 648 -33.29 15.00 -17.60
CA PRO A 648 -33.23 16.17 -18.48
C PRO A 648 -33.90 17.40 -17.85
N ASP A 649 -33.28 18.56 -18.02
CA ASP A 649 -33.88 19.83 -17.58
C ASP A 649 -34.74 20.39 -18.72
N GLU A 650 -36.06 20.17 -18.61
CA GLU A 650 -37.08 20.65 -19.56
C GLU A 650 -37.18 22.17 -19.68
#